data_AF-A0A1R0LIH3-F1
#
_entry.id   AF-A0A1R0LIH3-F1
#
_cell.length_a   1.000
_cell.length_b   1.000
_cell.length_c   1.000
_cell.angle_alpha   90.00
_cell.angle_beta   90.00
_cell.angle_gamma   90.00
#
_symmetry.space_group_name_H-M   'P 1'
#
loop_
_entity.id
_entity.type
_entity.pdbx_description
1 polymer ?
#
loop_
_entity_poly.entity_id
_entity_poly.type
_entity_poly.pdbx_seq_one_letter_code
_entity_poly.pdbx_strand_id
1 'polypeptide(L)'
;MRHIEALVHDRLRDIDIAAWQDVPAEQFADRPELIARYLEDAPHEAAARALKYARSAGSLSYDEIGFRSLSVTPFQGQVPFKSFAQARADALRQQRWRAPELVETLLEQQPRLRHRPLCVPDGQWAYETSENLFNMVQKTERGEPGDGIVWSFPLSAPPSVFLDGAQDRDLPRLLSQYARYDLADGRRPNWLPLPALIRAGRFVRCQQWQASLVSETLPGHYYLFLSHRWLTPTSPDPDGIQARLAAWQLVSAMCEAVYVAKERGLHTPRKYSQFVSAAVGAAGSDLAESLLVNVLREALDPSALADVYEEVLPLQEVTADNGVRKARSDIGLAHLRELVGDRPLLGALLARVHVWYDYSCVPQPPRTPEEQEDFEFAMGHFGLLQALGRTAVLLDDSDDYLSRAWCTLEVLTADALQNFDVLVGADRPTLVKGRTEDHLSKLLLDRPHVVWRAVLDTEVFRVQTPAGCMRRLELAATDEADLPAIYQGLCRLGAPRKIHIDGSEVVTGTFPLPVVQHGHTIVLPTTTARLVGEPQPAQTTTLDWAGATSVDWIPAAEPLTIESYVVLERRRWRSSCHVAVVGACEGEAVLLANWIVSRKDELKHAVGMPVGSLTWLATDVAPVGHFAEGTLRTAHVDALLWVLVASDVRFLECPVVRGLLAALRAARVPFVTLAIDVPENNVMRFAPTDGGKNGDADDVVRVAVRQARSAAWPGGLFRHQLLEELRSATTGARR
;
A
#
# COMPACT_ATOMS: atom_id res chain seq x y z
N MET A 1 -9.39 16.17 -24.04
CA MET A 1 -10.19 16.50 -22.83
C MET A 1 -11.70 16.43 -23.06
N ARG A 2 -12.34 17.19 -23.96
CA ARG A 2 -13.83 17.22 -24.08
C ARG A 2 -14.52 15.85 -24.36
N HIS A 3 -13.84 14.89 -24.99
CA HIS A 3 -14.44 13.60 -25.32
C HIS A 3 -14.55 12.63 -24.13
N ILE A 4 -13.82 12.89 -23.04
CA ILE A 4 -13.62 11.92 -21.95
C ILE A 4 -14.50 12.20 -20.74
N GLU A 5 -14.66 13.48 -20.36
CA GLU A 5 -15.71 13.87 -19.40
C GLU A 5 -17.08 13.43 -19.89
N ALA A 6 -17.29 13.43 -21.22
CA ALA A 6 -18.53 13.00 -21.85
C ALA A 6 -18.89 11.54 -21.55
N LEU A 7 -17.96 10.58 -21.52
CA LEU A 7 -18.35 9.16 -21.43
C LEU A 7 -18.95 8.80 -20.06
N VAL A 8 -18.29 9.21 -18.98
CA VAL A 8 -18.79 8.97 -17.61
C VAL A 8 -19.98 9.87 -17.33
N HIS A 9 -19.96 11.15 -17.76
CA HIS A 9 -21.14 12.01 -17.61
C HIS A 9 -22.34 11.52 -18.41
N ASP A 10 -22.15 10.89 -19.56
CA ASP A 10 -23.25 10.35 -20.37
C ASP A 10 -23.85 9.11 -19.70
N ARG A 11 -23.02 8.23 -19.14
CA ARG A 11 -23.49 7.03 -18.43
C ARG A 11 -24.13 7.35 -17.08
N LEU A 12 -23.65 8.38 -16.40
CA LEU A 12 -24.19 8.86 -15.12
C LEU A 12 -25.21 9.99 -15.30
N ARG A 13 -25.63 10.30 -16.54
CA ARG A 13 -26.46 11.47 -16.83
C ARG A 13 -27.75 11.46 -16.04
N ASP A 14 -28.39 10.30 -15.97
CA ASP A 14 -29.70 10.09 -15.35
C ASP A 14 -29.63 9.91 -13.83
N ILE A 15 -28.44 9.80 -13.25
CA ILE A 15 -28.26 9.65 -11.80
C ILE A 15 -28.51 11.00 -11.11
N ASP A 16 -29.56 11.10 -10.29
CA ASP A 16 -29.85 12.34 -9.58
C ASP A 16 -28.85 12.60 -8.44
N ILE A 17 -28.21 13.77 -8.49
CA ILE A 17 -27.33 14.31 -7.44
C ILE A 17 -27.69 15.76 -7.08
N ALA A 18 -28.88 16.25 -7.44
CA ALA A 18 -29.25 17.65 -7.24
C ALA A 18 -29.13 18.08 -5.77
N ALA A 19 -29.43 17.17 -4.85
CA ALA A 19 -29.29 17.40 -3.41
C ALA A 19 -27.84 17.46 -2.91
N TRP A 20 -26.88 16.92 -3.68
CA TRP A 20 -25.47 16.87 -3.30
C TRP A 20 -24.63 17.91 -4.03
N GLN A 21 -25.09 18.37 -5.20
CA GLN A 21 -24.30 19.17 -6.15
C GLN A 21 -23.61 20.39 -5.51
N ASP A 22 -24.31 21.11 -4.64
CA ASP A 22 -23.82 22.33 -3.99
C ASP A 22 -23.33 22.12 -2.55
N VAL A 23 -23.32 20.87 -2.07
CA VAL A 23 -22.89 20.53 -0.71
C VAL A 23 -21.37 20.25 -0.71
N PRO A 24 -20.56 20.95 0.10
CA PRO A 24 -19.14 20.67 0.24
C PRO A 24 -18.86 19.28 0.82
N ALA A 25 -17.76 18.65 0.42
CA ALA A 25 -17.40 17.30 0.87
C ALA A 25 -17.14 17.23 2.38
N GLU A 26 -16.59 18.30 2.95
CA GLU A 26 -16.37 18.45 4.39
C GLU A 26 -17.69 18.34 5.16
N GLN A 27 -18.77 18.91 4.61
CA GLN A 27 -20.07 18.86 5.24
C GLN A 27 -20.64 17.44 5.26
N PHE A 28 -20.43 16.65 4.20
CA PHE A 28 -20.81 15.24 4.19
C PHE A 28 -19.95 14.41 5.16
N ALA A 29 -18.64 14.66 5.21
CA ALA A 29 -17.72 13.99 6.13
C ALA A 29 -18.05 14.26 7.60
N ASP A 30 -18.55 15.45 7.94
CA ASP A 30 -18.96 15.83 9.29
C ASP A 30 -20.40 15.42 9.62
N ARG A 31 -21.24 15.19 8.60
CA ARG A 31 -22.68 14.94 8.74
C ARG A 31 -23.14 13.76 7.87
N PRO A 32 -22.75 12.52 8.20
CA PRO A 32 -23.09 11.34 7.40
C PRO A 32 -24.60 11.10 7.28
N GLU A 33 -25.43 11.67 8.17
CA GLU A 33 -26.88 11.60 8.09
C GLU A 33 -27.47 12.27 6.83
N LEU A 34 -26.71 13.18 6.19
CA LEU A 34 -27.14 13.83 4.94
C LEU A 34 -27.22 12.85 3.76
N ILE A 35 -26.51 11.72 3.85
CA ILE A 35 -26.42 10.71 2.79
C ILE A 35 -27.45 9.59 3.04
N ALA A 36 -27.71 9.27 4.32
CA ALA A 36 -28.53 8.12 4.74
C ALA A 36 -29.87 8.00 3.99
N ARG A 37 -30.62 9.11 3.90
CA ARG A 37 -31.92 9.12 3.22
C ARG A 37 -31.85 8.69 1.75
N TYR A 38 -30.80 9.07 1.03
CA TYR A 38 -30.63 8.74 -0.39
C TYR A 38 -30.18 7.30 -0.62
N LEU A 39 -29.52 6.70 0.38
CA LEU A 39 -29.05 5.33 0.34
C LEU A 39 -30.18 4.33 0.61
N GLU A 40 -31.21 4.74 1.35
CA GLU A 40 -32.40 3.93 1.62
C GLU A 40 -33.27 3.76 0.36
N ASP A 41 -33.47 4.83 -0.42
CA ASP A 41 -34.39 4.83 -1.57
C ASP A 41 -33.88 4.00 -2.76
N ALA A 42 -32.56 4.04 -3.04
CA ALA A 42 -31.95 3.32 -4.15
C ALA A 42 -30.49 2.95 -3.83
N PRO A 43 -30.26 1.92 -2.99
CA PRO A 43 -28.92 1.55 -2.54
C PRO A 43 -28.00 1.14 -3.70
N HIS A 44 -28.55 0.52 -4.74
CA HIS A 44 -27.81 0.10 -5.95
C HIS A 44 -27.28 1.27 -6.80
N GLU A 45 -27.79 2.50 -6.61
CA GLU A 45 -27.29 3.71 -7.29
C GLU A 45 -26.24 4.45 -6.44
N ALA A 46 -25.94 3.99 -5.23
CA ALA A 46 -25.08 4.71 -4.29
C ALA A 46 -23.67 4.96 -4.86
N ALA A 47 -23.06 3.95 -5.49
CA ALA A 47 -21.76 4.08 -6.15
C ALA A 47 -21.83 5.10 -7.31
N ALA A 48 -22.88 5.04 -8.12
CA ALA A 48 -23.11 5.95 -9.23
C ALA A 48 -23.22 7.41 -8.78
N ARG A 49 -23.98 7.67 -7.72
CA ARG A 49 -24.12 9.02 -7.13
C ARG A 49 -22.80 9.52 -6.57
N ALA A 50 -22.06 8.66 -5.87
CA ALA A 50 -20.74 9.01 -5.33
C ALA A 50 -19.76 9.40 -6.44
N LEU A 51 -19.67 8.60 -7.50
CA LEU A 51 -18.81 8.88 -8.65
C LEU A 51 -19.19 10.17 -9.39
N LYS A 52 -20.51 10.42 -9.54
CA LYS A 52 -21.02 11.63 -10.20
C LYS A 52 -20.74 12.89 -9.36
N TYR A 53 -21.00 12.84 -8.05
CA TYR A 53 -20.71 13.94 -7.13
C TYR A 53 -19.21 14.25 -7.02
N ALA A 54 -18.38 13.21 -6.99
CA ALA A 54 -16.93 13.36 -6.95
C ALA A 54 -16.36 14.10 -8.17
N ARG A 55 -17.08 14.12 -9.29
CA ARG A 55 -16.68 14.74 -10.56
C ARG A 55 -17.52 15.97 -10.95
N SER A 56 -18.46 16.41 -10.10
CA SER A 56 -19.37 17.50 -10.47
C SER A 56 -18.73 18.89 -10.44
N ALA A 57 -17.57 19.06 -9.80
CA ALA A 57 -16.96 20.38 -9.54
C ALA A 57 -15.86 20.80 -10.55
N GLY A 58 -15.95 20.38 -11.81
CA GLY A 58 -15.02 20.79 -12.86
C GLY A 58 -13.69 20.03 -12.84
N SER A 59 -12.59 20.69 -13.24
CA SER A 59 -11.26 20.07 -13.30
C SER A 59 -10.65 19.93 -11.91
N LEU A 60 -10.83 18.76 -11.29
CA LEU A 60 -10.33 18.47 -9.94
C LEU A 60 -9.00 17.71 -9.95
N SER A 61 -8.23 17.84 -8.86
CA SER A 61 -7.11 16.97 -8.55
C SER A 61 -7.59 15.56 -8.19
N TYR A 62 -6.71 14.55 -8.29
CA TYR A 62 -7.08 13.18 -7.95
C TYR A 62 -7.44 13.03 -6.47
N ASP A 63 -6.73 13.73 -5.58
CA ASP A 63 -7.02 13.75 -4.15
C ASP A 63 -8.39 14.33 -3.82
N GLU A 64 -8.79 15.40 -4.51
CA GLU A 64 -10.10 16.03 -4.34
C GLU A 64 -11.22 15.11 -4.83
N ILE A 65 -11.04 14.43 -5.97
CA ILE A 65 -12.01 13.42 -6.44
C ILE A 65 -12.14 12.31 -5.40
N GLY A 66 -11.02 11.83 -4.84
CA GLY A 66 -11.01 10.80 -3.80
C GLY A 66 -11.73 11.24 -2.53
N PHE A 67 -11.45 12.46 -2.05
CA PHE A 67 -12.09 13.04 -0.87
C PHE A 67 -13.61 13.16 -1.04
N ARG A 68 -14.05 13.76 -2.16
CA ARG A 68 -15.47 13.90 -2.46
C ARG A 68 -16.17 12.55 -2.55
N SER A 69 -15.58 11.57 -3.25
CA SER A 69 -16.15 10.22 -3.37
C SER A 69 -16.32 9.56 -2.02
N LEU A 70 -15.28 9.60 -1.17
CA LEU A 70 -15.33 9.01 0.17
C LEU A 70 -16.32 9.71 1.08
N SER A 71 -16.41 11.03 1.00
CA SER A 71 -17.30 11.82 1.86
C SER A 71 -18.77 11.43 1.72
N VAL A 72 -19.18 10.93 0.54
CA VAL A 72 -20.56 10.50 0.25
C VAL A 72 -20.73 8.98 0.18
N THR A 73 -19.72 8.22 0.61
CA THR A 73 -19.78 6.75 0.61
C THR A 73 -20.52 6.27 1.88
N PRO A 74 -21.45 5.30 1.77
CA PRO A 74 -22.32 4.83 2.85
C PRO A 74 -21.63 4.13 4.05
N PHE A 75 -20.29 4.05 4.09
CA PHE A 75 -19.59 3.17 5.01
C PHE A 75 -19.03 3.90 6.23
N GLN A 76 -19.39 3.44 7.43
CA GLN A 76 -18.81 3.85 8.70
C GLN A 76 -17.87 2.75 9.20
N GLY A 77 -16.56 3.01 9.22
CA GLY A 77 -15.51 2.08 9.66
C GLY A 77 -14.13 2.72 9.57
N GLN A 78 -13.06 1.99 9.93
CA GLN A 78 -11.69 2.47 9.77
C GLN A 78 -11.47 2.95 8.32
N VAL A 79 -11.07 4.21 8.18
CA VAL A 79 -11.03 4.95 6.91
C VAL A 79 -10.13 4.21 5.90
N PRO A 80 -10.68 3.67 4.81
CA PRO A 80 -9.98 2.68 4.00
C PRO A 80 -9.10 3.27 2.88
N PHE A 81 -9.23 4.56 2.63
CA PHE A 81 -8.38 5.33 1.74
C PHE A 81 -8.25 6.77 2.27
N LYS A 82 -7.05 7.32 2.27
CA LYS A 82 -6.74 8.66 2.76
C LYS A 82 -6.24 9.56 1.64
N SER A 83 -6.96 10.65 1.38
CA SER A 83 -6.49 11.74 0.51
C SER A 83 -5.90 12.89 1.32
N PHE A 84 -5.15 13.78 0.66
CA PHE A 84 -4.66 15.02 1.29
C PHE A 84 -5.78 15.88 1.87
N ALA A 85 -6.88 16.06 1.14
CA ALA A 85 -7.99 16.88 1.62
C ALA A 85 -8.61 16.30 2.89
N GLN A 86 -8.77 14.96 2.97
CA GLN A 86 -9.21 14.29 4.19
C GLN A 86 -8.19 14.44 5.33
N ALA A 87 -6.88 14.30 5.06
CA ALA A 87 -5.84 14.46 6.07
C ALA A 87 -5.84 15.89 6.64
N ARG A 88 -5.96 16.92 5.79
CA ARG A 88 -6.11 18.33 6.21
C ARG A 88 -7.36 18.56 7.05
N ALA A 89 -8.50 18.02 6.62
CA ALA A 89 -9.75 18.11 7.38
C ALA A 89 -9.61 17.48 8.77
N ASP A 90 -8.98 16.31 8.85
CA ASP A 90 -8.72 15.61 10.12
C ASP A 90 -7.75 16.37 11.01
N ALA A 91 -6.67 16.91 10.45
CA ALA A 91 -5.72 17.74 11.19
C ALA A 91 -6.41 18.98 11.77
N LEU A 92 -7.26 19.66 10.99
CA LEU A 92 -8.05 20.80 11.45
C LEU A 92 -9.05 20.39 12.56
N ARG A 93 -9.70 19.22 12.43
CA ARG A 93 -10.58 18.67 13.47
C ARG A 93 -9.82 18.39 14.75
N GLN A 94 -8.66 17.76 14.67
CA GLN A 94 -7.78 17.49 15.82
C GLN A 94 -7.29 18.79 16.48
N GLN A 95 -6.92 19.80 15.69
CA GLN A 95 -6.53 21.12 16.22
C GLN A 95 -7.67 21.81 16.97
N ARG A 96 -8.92 21.72 16.47
CA ARG A 96 -10.11 22.23 17.17
C ARG A 96 -10.42 21.44 18.44
N TRP A 97 -10.06 20.16 18.47
CA TRP A 97 -10.36 19.23 19.56
C TRP A 97 -9.23 19.08 20.59
N ARG A 98 -8.28 20.03 20.68
CA ARG A 98 -7.22 20.00 21.69
C ARG A 98 -7.80 19.86 23.09
N ALA A 99 -7.71 18.65 23.64
CA ALA A 99 -8.14 18.37 24.98
C ALA A 99 -7.14 19.03 25.95
N PRO A 100 -7.56 19.42 27.16
CA PRO A 100 -6.61 19.83 28.20
C PRO A 100 -5.53 18.76 28.39
N GLU A 101 -4.28 19.16 28.66
CA GLU A 101 -3.12 18.24 28.82
C GLU A 101 -3.39 17.08 29.78
N LEU A 102 -4.16 17.33 30.85
CA LEU A 102 -4.60 16.31 31.78
C LEU A 102 -5.52 15.27 31.13
N VAL A 103 -6.44 15.69 30.26
CA VAL A 103 -7.34 14.79 29.53
C VAL A 103 -6.56 13.98 28.50
N GLU A 104 -5.60 14.57 27.78
CA GLU A 104 -4.71 13.81 26.89
C GLU A 104 -3.93 12.74 27.66
N THR A 105 -3.36 13.11 28.81
CA THR A 105 -2.66 12.17 29.70
C THR A 105 -3.57 11.04 30.16
N LEU A 106 -4.82 11.34 30.53
CA LEU A 106 -5.80 10.33 30.94
C LEU A 106 -6.21 9.42 29.77
N LEU A 107 -6.42 9.96 28.57
CA LEU A 107 -6.75 9.18 27.38
C LEU A 107 -5.61 8.24 26.98
N GLU A 108 -4.36 8.62 27.20
CA GLU A 108 -3.20 7.75 26.96
C GLU A 108 -3.01 6.67 28.03
N GLN A 109 -3.39 6.98 29.28
CA GLN A 109 -3.39 6.00 30.35
C GLN A 109 -4.57 5.03 30.22
N GLN A 110 -5.69 5.45 29.64
CA GLN A 110 -6.91 4.64 29.53
C GLN A 110 -6.64 3.27 28.89
N PRO A 111 -5.93 3.12 27.74
CA PRO A 111 -5.57 1.81 27.21
C PRO A 111 -4.75 0.96 28.18
N ARG A 112 -3.88 1.58 29.00
CA ARG A 112 -3.09 0.87 30.03
C ARG A 112 -3.96 0.34 31.17
N LEU A 113 -5.10 0.98 31.42
CA LEU A 113 -6.08 0.66 32.45
C LEU A 113 -7.17 -0.33 31.99
N ARG A 114 -7.21 -0.71 30.71
CA ARG A 114 -8.17 -1.70 30.19
C ARG A 114 -7.94 -3.08 30.80
N HIS A 115 -9.01 -3.88 30.85
CA HIS A 115 -8.96 -5.25 31.37
C HIS A 115 -7.95 -6.10 30.58
N ARG A 116 -7.03 -6.73 31.33
CA ARG A 116 -6.05 -7.69 30.80
C ARG A 116 -6.42 -9.08 31.33
N PRO A 117 -7.21 -9.85 30.59
CA PRO A 117 -7.53 -11.20 31.01
C PRO A 117 -6.25 -12.04 30.87
N LEU A 118 -6.05 -13.04 31.73
CA LEU A 118 -4.86 -13.90 31.65
C LEU A 118 -4.96 -14.90 30.49
N CYS A 119 -6.15 -15.10 29.92
CA CYS A 119 -6.43 -15.99 28.81
C CYS A 119 -7.46 -15.36 27.86
N VAL A 120 -7.48 -15.85 26.61
CA VAL A 120 -8.54 -15.51 25.65
C VAL A 120 -9.83 -16.20 26.11
N PRO A 121 -10.96 -15.49 26.31
CA PRO A 121 -12.21 -16.12 26.71
C PRO A 121 -12.84 -16.94 25.57
N ASP A 122 -13.73 -17.87 25.90
CA ASP A 122 -14.44 -18.68 24.90
C ASP A 122 -15.38 -17.80 24.04
N GLY A 123 -15.52 -18.11 22.74
CA GLY A 123 -16.48 -17.48 21.84
C GLY A 123 -15.93 -17.08 20.47
N GLN A 124 -16.76 -16.40 19.68
CA GLN A 124 -16.33 -15.74 18.44
C GLN A 124 -15.83 -14.33 18.75
N TRP A 125 -14.73 -13.95 18.12
CA TRP A 125 -14.04 -12.69 18.42
C TRP A 125 -13.88 -11.84 17.16
N ALA A 126 -14.06 -10.54 17.33
CA ALA A 126 -13.48 -9.53 16.46
C ALA A 126 -12.20 -9.03 17.13
N TYR A 127 -11.22 -8.65 16.33
CA TYR A 127 -9.99 -8.08 16.85
C TYR A 127 -9.55 -6.92 15.98
N GLU A 128 -8.80 -6.02 16.60
CA GLU A 128 -8.21 -4.86 15.97
C GLU A 128 -6.86 -4.58 16.63
N THR A 129 -5.83 -4.40 15.82
CA THR A 129 -4.56 -3.86 16.30
C THR A 129 -4.62 -2.34 16.24
N SER A 130 -4.37 -1.68 17.38
CA SER A 130 -4.22 -0.22 17.45
C SER A 130 -2.92 0.11 18.18
N GLU A 131 -2.03 0.83 17.54
CA GLU A 131 -0.69 1.13 18.08
C GLU A 131 0.06 -0.17 18.43
N ASN A 132 0.50 -0.32 19.68
CA ASN A 132 1.17 -1.50 20.21
C ASN A 132 0.22 -2.43 20.99
N LEU A 133 -1.08 -2.27 20.78
CA LEU A 133 -2.11 -3.04 21.47
C LEU A 133 -2.90 -3.88 20.48
N PHE A 134 -3.14 -5.11 20.89
CA PHE A 134 -4.11 -6.01 20.30
C PHE A 134 -5.41 -5.93 21.11
N ASN A 135 -6.48 -5.42 20.49
CA ASN A 135 -7.80 -5.31 21.10
C ASN A 135 -8.69 -6.46 20.60
N MET A 136 -9.38 -7.12 21.51
CA MET A 136 -10.39 -8.14 21.22
C MET A 136 -11.74 -7.69 21.72
N VAL A 137 -12.78 -7.94 20.92
CA VAL A 137 -14.19 -7.69 21.26
C VAL A 137 -14.99 -8.95 20.93
N GLN A 138 -15.84 -9.39 21.84
CA GLN A 138 -16.65 -10.58 21.61
C GLN A 138 -17.71 -10.28 20.55
N LYS A 139 -17.80 -11.14 19.53
CA LYS A 139 -18.93 -11.11 18.59
C LYS A 139 -20.12 -11.78 19.26
N THR A 140 -21.22 -11.05 19.37
CA THR A 140 -22.50 -11.65 19.77
C THR A 140 -23.03 -12.48 18.61
N GLU A 141 -23.71 -13.59 18.90
CA GLU A 141 -24.18 -14.53 17.87
C GLU A 141 -25.31 -13.98 16.96
N ARG A 142 -25.78 -12.73 17.16
CA ARG A 142 -26.99 -12.21 16.45
C ARG A 142 -27.00 -10.71 16.16
N GLY A 143 -25.84 -10.07 15.98
CA GLY A 143 -25.80 -8.63 15.69
C GLY A 143 -26.35 -7.76 16.82
N GLU A 144 -26.49 -8.32 18.02
CA GLU A 144 -26.72 -7.55 19.24
C GLU A 144 -25.45 -6.75 19.56
N PRO A 145 -25.56 -5.53 20.10
CA PRO A 145 -24.37 -4.84 20.59
C PRO A 145 -23.70 -5.73 21.62
N GLY A 146 -22.40 -6.00 21.45
CA GLY A 146 -21.61 -6.63 22.50
C GLY A 146 -21.73 -5.83 23.81
N ASP A 147 -21.36 -6.44 24.93
CA ASP A 147 -21.28 -5.77 26.23
C ASP A 147 -20.29 -4.57 26.25
N GLY A 148 -19.59 -4.36 25.13
CA GLY A 148 -18.63 -3.28 24.93
C GLY A 148 -17.29 -3.54 25.62
N ILE A 149 -17.10 -4.74 26.17
CA ILE A 149 -15.85 -5.09 26.83
C ILE A 149 -14.78 -5.30 25.76
N VAL A 150 -13.74 -4.48 25.86
CA VAL A 150 -12.55 -4.57 25.01
C VAL A 150 -11.42 -5.14 25.86
N TRP A 151 -10.93 -6.32 25.48
CA TRP A 151 -9.75 -6.90 26.09
C TRP A 151 -8.52 -6.45 25.30
N SER A 152 -7.55 -5.83 25.98
CA SER A 152 -6.37 -5.25 25.32
C SER A 152 -5.09 -5.92 25.82
N PHE A 153 -4.25 -6.33 24.89
CA PHE A 153 -2.95 -6.95 25.18
C PHE A 153 -1.83 -6.17 24.49
N PRO A 154 -0.68 -5.95 25.15
CA PRO A 154 0.48 -5.43 24.46
C PRO A 154 0.98 -6.43 23.42
N LEU A 155 1.33 -5.97 22.22
CA LEU A 155 1.94 -6.83 21.20
C LEU A 155 3.27 -7.44 21.69
N SER A 156 3.97 -6.77 22.62
CA SER A 156 5.19 -7.29 23.23
C SER A 156 4.96 -8.43 24.23
N ALA A 157 3.74 -8.59 24.72
CA ALA A 157 3.34 -9.71 25.58
C ALA A 157 1.89 -10.13 25.28
N PRO A 158 1.62 -10.65 24.07
CA PRO A 158 0.28 -11.10 23.70
C PRO A 158 -0.03 -12.45 24.33
N PRO A 159 -1.31 -12.89 24.34
CA PRO A 159 -1.67 -14.24 24.77
C PRO A 159 -0.86 -15.32 24.04
N SER A 160 -0.53 -16.41 24.74
CA SER A 160 0.36 -17.46 24.23
C SER A 160 -0.08 -18.01 22.87
N VAL A 161 -1.39 -18.14 22.63
CA VAL A 161 -1.94 -18.59 21.34
C VAL A 161 -1.43 -17.78 20.13
N PHE A 162 -1.16 -16.48 20.30
CA PHE A 162 -0.63 -15.64 19.23
C PHE A 162 0.88 -15.76 19.08
N LEU A 163 1.60 -16.02 20.17
CA LEU A 163 3.04 -16.28 20.16
C LEU A 163 3.35 -17.66 19.58
N ASP A 164 2.59 -18.68 19.99
CA ASP A 164 2.73 -20.07 19.56
C ASP A 164 2.41 -20.23 18.07
N GLY A 165 1.47 -19.43 17.55
CA GLY A 165 1.14 -19.35 16.12
C GLY A 165 2.02 -18.40 15.30
N ALA A 166 2.92 -17.64 15.94
CA ALA A 166 3.79 -16.70 15.25
C ALA A 166 5.00 -17.40 14.61
N GLN A 167 5.41 -16.89 13.45
CA GLN A 167 6.53 -17.41 12.69
C GLN A 167 7.80 -16.61 13.01
N ASP A 168 8.95 -17.27 12.95
CA ASP A 168 10.24 -16.60 12.98
C ASP A 168 10.44 -15.83 11.68
N ARG A 169 10.51 -14.50 11.78
CA ARG A 169 10.65 -13.60 10.63
C ARG A 169 11.40 -12.34 11.02
N ASP A 170 12.68 -12.31 10.69
CA ASP A 170 13.50 -11.10 10.74
C ASP A 170 13.14 -10.13 9.60
N LEU A 171 13.59 -8.89 9.76
CA LEU A 171 13.68 -7.97 8.63
C LEU A 171 14.72 -8.45 7.62
N PRO A 172 14.50 -8.18 6.31
CA PRO A 172 15.47 -8.54 5.29
C PRO A 172 16.79 -7.79 5.52
N ARG A 173 17.90 -8.50 5.31
CA ARG A 173 19.22 -7.86 5.20
C ARG A 173 19.23 -6.93 3.98
N LEU A 174 19.96 -5.83 4.10
CA LEU A 174 20.17 -4.91 2.98
C LEU A 174 20.89 -5.60 1.83
N LEU A 175 20.64 -5.16 0.58
CA LEU A 175 21.32 -5.69 -0.59
C LEU A 175 22.85 -5.54 -0.48
N SER A 176 23.29 -4.46 0.17
CA SER A 176 24.70 -4.18 0.47
C SER A 176 25.39 -5.25 1.34
N GLN A 177 24.63 -6.13 2.01
CA GLN A 177 25.20 -7.25 2.78
C GLN A 177 25.67 -8.39 1.89
N TYR A 178 25.09 -8.53 0.68
CA TYR A 178 25.30 -9.68 -0.19
C TYR A 178 26.17 -9.36 -1.39
N ALA A 179 26.11 -8.12 -1.88
CA ALA A 179 26.80 -7.71 -3.09
C ALA A 179 27.52 -6.39 -2.86
N ARG A 180 28.78 -6.36 -3.30
CA ARG A 180 29.43 -5.09 -3.64
C ARG A 180 28.90 -4.67 -5.00
N TYR A 181 28.37 -3.46 -5.07
CA TYR A 181 27.81 -2.95 -6.30
C TYR A 181 28.78 -1.95 -6.94
N ASP A 182 29.46 -2.40 -7.98
CA ASP A 182 30.21 -1.55 -8.90
C ASP A 182 29.32 -1.28 -10.11
N LEU A 183 29.04 0.00 -10.39
CA LEU A 183 28.30 0.39 -11.59
C LEU A 183 29.18 0.18 -12.84
N ALA A 184 28.53 0.05 -14.01
CA ALA A 184 29.18 -0.37 -15.26
C ALA A 184 30.31 0.56 -15.74
N ASP A 185 30.34 1.80 -15.25
CA ASP A 185 31.35 2.83 -15.55
C ASP A 185 32.40 2.99 -14.43
N GLY A 186 32.36 2.15 -13.40
CA GLY A 186 33.24 2.21 -12.23
C GLY A 186 32.90 3.34 -11.23
N ARG A 187 31.86 4.15 -11.47
CA ARG A 187 31.39 5.14 -10.50
C ARG A 187 30.70 4.44 -9.34
N ARG A 188 30.76 5.06 -8.17
CA ARG A 188 30.21 4.50 -6.93
C ARG A 188 29.44 5.57 -6.16
N PRO A 189 28.33 5.21 -5.51
CA PRO A 189 27.59 6.15 -4.69
C PRO A 189 28.37 6.52 -3.43
N ASN A 190 28.42 7.81 -3.13
CA ASN A 190 29.02 8.31 -1.89
C ASN A 190 28.02 8.21 -0.73
N TRP A 191 28.50 7.81 0.44
CA TRP A 191 27.74 7.76 1.68
C TRP A 191 28.45 8.55 2.77
N LEU A 192 27.68 9.23 3.61
CA LEU A 192 28.17 9.99 4.75
C LEU A 192 28.15 9.12 6.01
N PRO A 193 29.29 8.83 6.65
CA PRO A 193 29.30 8.13 7.95
C PRO A 193 28.56 8.95 9.02
N LEU A 194 27.70 8.29 9.80
CA LEU A 194 26.93 8.95 10.86
C LEU A 194 27.80 9.72 11.88
N PRO A 195 28.98 9.22 12.31
CA PRO A 195 29.85 10.01 13.19
C PRO A 195 30.37 11.30 12.55
N ALA A 196 30.53 11.33 11.21
CA ALA A 196 30.93 12.55 10.52
C ALA A 196 29.80 13.60 10.60
N LEU A 197 28.55 13.18 10.38
CA LEU A 197 27.37 14.04 10.57
C LEU A 197 27.27 14.58 12.00
N ILE A 198 27.42 13.73 13.02
CA ILE A 198 27.36 14.14 14.44
C ILE A 198 28.47 15.15 14.78
N ARG A 199 29.69 14.94 14.25
CA ARG A 199 30.79 15.89 14.43
C ARG A 199 30.53 17.24 13.79
N ALA A 200 29.99 17.27 12.57
CA ALA A 200 29.70 18.53 11.88
C ALA A 200 28.47 19.24 12.43
N GLY A 201 27.50 18.50 12.99
CA GLY A 201 26.28 19.05 13.58
C GLY A 201 25.20 19.48 12.57
N ARG A 202 25.45 19.31 11.27
CA ARG A 202 24.55 19.68 10.17
C ARG A 202 24.92 18.96 8.87
N PHE A 203 23.98 18.87 7.95
CA PHE A 203 24.29 18.52 6.56
C PHE A 203 25.00 19.69 5.87
N VAL A 204 26.09 19.41 5.16
CA VAL A 204 26.83 20.38 4.34
C VAL A 204 26.95 19.88 2.90
N ARG A 205 27.47 20.71 2.00
CA ARG A 205 27.57 20.34 0.57
C ARG A 205 28.51 19.15 0.39
N CYS A 206 28.22 18.30 -0.59
CA CYS A 206 29.07 17.17 -0.98
C CYS A 206 30.55 17.56 -1.13
N GLN A 207 30.84 18.71 -1.74
CA GLN A 207 32.21 19.20 -1.90
C GLN A 207 32.95 19.43 -0.57
N GLN A 208 32.23 19.73 0.50
CA GLN A 208 32.79 19.94 1.83
C GLN A 208 33.01 18.62 2.59
N TRP A 209 32.44 17.51 2.08
CA TRP A 209 32.55 16.18 2.64
C TRP A 209 33.57 15.27 1.95
N GLN A 210 34.24 15.70 0.87
CA GLN A 210 35.07 14.82 0.03
C GLN A 210 36.01 13.90 0.81
N ALA A 211 36.65 14.38 1.88
CA ALA A 211 37.57 13.57 2.71
C ALA A 211 36.88 12.59 3.68
N SER A 212 35.55 12.68 3.85
CA SER A 212 34.75 11.88 4.78
C SER A 212 33.76 10.95 4.10
N LEU A 213 33.43 11.17 2.82
CA LEU A 213 32.53 10.31 2.07
C LEU A 213 33.18 8.94 1.83
N VAL A 214 32.37 7.90 1.94
CA VAL A 214 32.77 6.52 1.61
C VAL A 214 31.99 6.07 0.39
N SER A 215 32.69 5.48 -0.58
CA SER A 215 32.08 5.00 -1.82
C SER A 215 31.91 3.47 -1.84
N GLU A 216 32.52 2.76 -0.88
CA GLU A 216 32.42 1.30 -0.78
C GLU A 216 31.30 0.88 0.18
N THR A 217 30.45 -0.04 -0.28
CA THR A 217 29.50 -0.74 0.58
C THR A 217 30.14 -2.00 1.18
N LEU A 218 29.95 -2.22 2.49
CA LEU A 218 30.59 -3.29 3.25
C LEU A 218 29.54 -4.12 4.03
N PRO A 219 29.68 -5.46 4.09
CA PRO A 219 28.89 -6.28 5.01
C PRO A 219 29.12 -5.89 6.48
N GLY A 220 28.08 -6.01 7.32
CA GLY A 220 28.12 -5.58 8.72
C GLY A 220 28.00 -4.07 8.92
N HIS A 221 27.63 -3.33 7.86
CA HIS A 221 27.34 -1.90 7.87
C HIS A 221 25.90 -1.63 7.46
N TYR A 222 25.31 -0.59 8.02
CA TYR A 222 23.95 -0.16 7.70
C TYR A 222 23.99 1.10 6.83
N TYR A 223 23.21 1.08 5.75
CA TYR A 223 23.12 2.17 4.78
C TYR A 223 21.70 2.70 4.77
N LEU A 224 21.52 3.99 4.99
CA LEU A 224 20.22 4.65 5.08
C LEU A 224 20.11 5.74 4.02
N PHE A 225 19.14 5.62 3.12
CA PHE A 225 18.76 6.69 2.19
C PHE A 225 17.79 7.64 2.89
N LEU A 226 18.13 8.92 3.05
CA LEU A 226 17.22 9.92 3.62
C LEU A 226 16.43 10.61 2.51
N SER A 227 15.15 10.29 2.46
CA SER A 227 14.17 10.96 1.60
C SER A 227 13.61 12.15 2.38
N HIS A 228 13.70 13.35 1.80
CA HIS A 228 13.59 14.61 2.54
C HIS A 228 13.14 15.75 1.63
N ARG A 229 12.66 16.85 2.23
CA ARG A 229 12.31 18.06 1.49
C ARG A 229 13.42 19.10 1.55
N TRP A 230 13.59 19.83 0.45
CA TRP A 230 14.43 21.02 0.41
C TRP A 230 13.70 22.22 1.03
N LEU A 231 14.12 22.68 2.21
CA LEU A 231 13.50 23.84 2.87
C LEU A 231 13.74 25.17 2.13
N THR A 232 14.86 25.28 1.41
CA THR A 232 15.14 26.41 0.53
C THR A 232 15.76 25.93 -0.78
N PRO A 233 15.72 26.71 -1.88
CA PRO A 233 16.34 26.32 -3.16
C PRO A 233 17.86 26.09 -3.13
N THR A 234 18.56 26.54 -2.08
CA THR A 234 20.05 26.49 -2.02
C THR A 234 20.58 25.68 -0.84
N SER A 235 19.71 25.31 0.10
CA SER A 235 20.04 24.51 1.27
C SER A 235 18.78 23.77 1.73
N PRO A 236 18.79 22.42 1.76
CA PRO A 236 17.65 21.65 2.23
C PRO A 236 17.45 21.72 3.75
N ASP A 237 18.51 21.99 4.51
CA ASP A 237 18.49 22.01 5.98
C ASP A 237 19.26 23.23 6.54
N PRO A 238 18.77 24.46 6.30
CA PRO A 238 19.50 25.69 6.68
C PRO A 238 19.73 25.80 8.18
N ASP A 239 18.79 25.30 8.99
CA ASP A 239 18.80 25.40 10.45
C ASP A 239 19.33 24.12 11.13
N GLY A 240 19.76 23.13 10.35
CA GLY A 240 20.27 21.85 10.87
C GLY A 240 19.21 20.97 11.55
N ILE A 241 17.91 21.24 11.34
CA ILE A 241 16.79 20.51 11.97
C ILE A 241 16.77 19.06 11.49
N GLN A 242 16.91 18.85 10.18
CA GLN A 242 16.84 17.51 9.59
C GLN A 242 18.06 16.68 10.01
N ALA A 243 19.25 17.27 10.07
CA ALA A 243 20.45 16.64 10.60
C ALA A 243 20.29 16.19 12.05
N ARG A 244 19.72 17.06 12.91
CA ARG A 244 19.46 16.71 14.31
C ARG A 244 18.49 15.55 14.43
N LEU A 245 17.41 15.60 13.66
CA LEU A 245 16.37 14.59 13.67
C LEU A 245 16.91 13.22 13.26
N ALA A 246 17.58 13.15 12.11
CA ALA A 246 18.15 11.92 11.59
C ALA A 246 19.17 11.32 12.58
N ALA A 247 20.09 12.13 13.11
CA ALA A 247 21.13 11.63 14.00
C ALA A 247 20.58 11.11 15.33
N TRP A 248 19.67 11.86 15.99
CA TRP A 248 19.08 11.43 17.26
C TRP A 248 18.22 10.17 17.12
N GLN A 249 17.44 10.05 16.05
CA GLN A 249 16.61 8.86 15.82
C GLN A 249 17.46 7.64 15.47
N LEU A 250 18.54 7.78 14.69
CA LEU A 250 19.45 6.67 14.41
C LEU A 250 20.19 6.18 15.66
N VAL A 251 20.63 7.10 16.52
CA VAL A 251 21.24 6.73 17.81
C VAL A 251 20.22 6.05 18.72
N SER A 252 18.99 6.55 18.76
CA SER A 252 17.91 5.95 19.57
C SER A 252 17.55 4.55 19.07
N ALA A 253 17.43 4.35 17.75
CA ALA A 253 17.16 3.04 17.15
C ALA A 253 18.31 2.05 17.37
N MET A 254 19.57 2.51 17.38
CA MET A 254 20.71 1.67 17.75
C MET A 254 20.63 1.22 19.22
N CYS A 255 20.26 2.11 20.13
CA CYS A 255 20.07 1.75 21.54
C CYS A 255 18.90 0.76 21.70
N GLU A 256 17.78 1.01 21.02
CA GLU A 256 16.63 0.09 20.97
C GLU A 256 17.03 -1.29 20.45
N ALA A 257 17.82 -1.36 19.37
CA ALA A 257 18.33 -2.62 18.82
C ALA A 257 19.15 -3.40 19.86
N VAL A 258 19.98 -2.72 20.66
CA VAL A 258 20.74 -3.34 21.76
C VAL A 258 19.82 -3.86 22.87
N TYR A 259 18.81 -3.08 23.27
CA TYR A 259 17.83 -3.51 24.28
C TYR A 259 17.06 -4.76 23.84
N VAL A 260 16.56 -4.76 22.60
CA VAL A 260 15.84 -5.89 22.02
C VAL A 260 16.75 -7.11 21.88
N ALA A 261 18.00 -6.92 21.41
CA ALA A 261 18.97 -8.01 21.33
C ALA A 261 19.29 -8.59 22.71
N LYS A 262 19.34 -7.78 23.77
CA LYS A 262 19.55 -8.24 25.15
C LYS A 262 18.36 -9.04 25.68
N GLU A 263 17.13 -8.57 25.42
CA GLU A 263 15.90 -9.21 25.90
C GLU A 263 15.57 -10.50 25.13
N ARG A 264 15.64 -10.45 23.79
CA ARG A 264 15.27 -11.56 22.90
C ARG A 264 16.43 -12.53 22.64
N GLY A 265 17.67 -12.06 22.75
CA GLY A 265 18.88 -12.75 22.30
C GLY A 265 19.32 -12.28 20.92
N LEU A 266 20.64 -12.08 20.74
CA LEU A 266 21.25 -11.45 19.56
C LEU A 266 20.84 -12.10 18.22
N HIS A 267 20.88 -13.43 18.16
CA HIS A 267 20.58 -14.21 16.96
C HIS A 267 19.16 -14.78 16.96
N THR A 268 18.37 -14.51 17.99
CA THR A 268 16.98 -14.96 18.06
C THR A 268 16.15 -14.08 17.12
N PRO A 269 15.43 -14.68 16.15
CA PRO A 269 14.62 -13.94 15.20
C PRO A 269 13.40 -13.29 15.86
N ARG A 270 12.92 -12.20 15.26
CA ARG A 270 11.63 -11.60 15.65
C ARG A 270 10.48 -12.57 15.37
N LYS A 271 9.45 -12.60 16.22
CA LYS A 271 8.21 -13.34 15.96
C LYS A 271 7.21 -12.44 15.23
N TYR A 272 6.61 -12.95 14.15
CA TYR A 272 5.59 -12.27 13.37
C TYR A 272 4.31 -13.12 13.32
N SER A 273 3.20 -12.55 13.76
CA SER A 273 1.91 -13.22 13.72
C SER A 273 1.15 -12.76 12.49
N GLN A 274 0.87 -13.69 11.57
CA GLN A 274 0.03 -13.43 10.39
C GLN A 274 -1.41 -13.08 10.78
N PHE A 275 -1.88 -13.53 11.95
CA PHE A 275 -3.23 -13.27 12.43
C PHE A 275 -3.46 -11.78 12.72
N VAL A 276 -2.49 -11.14 13.36
CA VAL A 276 -2.53 -9.69 13.67
C VAL A 276 -1.71 -8.85 12.70
N SER A 277 -1.08 -9.48 11.70
CA SER A 277 -0.18 -8.86 10.73
C SER A 277 0.90 -7.97 11.35
N ALA A 278 1.38 -8.33 12.54
CA ALA A 278 2.31 -7.52 13.33
C ALA A 278 3.38 -8.37 14.03
N ALA A 279 4.48 -7.71 14.40
CA ALA A 279 5.46 -8.29 15.31
C ALA A 279 4.83 -8.54 16.68
N VAL A 280 5.14 -9.68 17.28
CA VAL A 280 4.67 -10.07 18.61
C VAL A 280 5.84 -10.51 19.48
N GLY A 281 5.75 -10.32 20.79
CA GLY A 281 6.86 -10.57 21.72
C GLY A 281 7.90 -9.44 21.74
N ALA A 282 9.08 -9.71 22.30
CA ALA A 282 10.17 -8.73 22.35
C ALA A 282 10.63 -8.33 20.94
N ALA A 283 10.24 -7.13 20.51
CA ALA A 283 10.52 -6.59 19.19
C ALA A 283 10.73 -5.08 19.28
N GLY A 284 11.65 -4.57 18.47
CA GLY A 284 11.87 -3.14 18.29
C GLY A 284 11.09 -2.57 17.10
N SER A 285 11.23 -1.26 16.90
CA SER A 285 10.89 -0.59 15.66
C SER A 285 11.56 -1.26 14.46
N ASP A 286 10.98 -1.14 13.26
CA ASP A 286 11.57 -1.75 12.07
C ASP A 286 12.99 -1.19 11.78
N LEU A 287 13.26 0.08 12.09
CA LEU A 287 14.61 0.64 12.01
C LEU A 287 15.59 -0.05 12.98
N ALA A 288 15.19 -0.26 14.24
CA ALA A 288 16.00 -0.95 15.24
C ALA A 288 16.23 -2.42 14.88
N GLU A 289 15.20 -3.13 14.41
CA GLU A 289 15.33 -4.51 13.93
C GLU A 289 16.27 -4.61 12.72
N SER A 290 16.24 -3.62 11.83
CA SER A 290 17.14 -3.56 10.69
C SER A 290 18.59 -3.34 11.13
N LEU A 291 18.83 -2.46 12.11
CA LEU A 291 20.16 -2.28 12.72
C LEU A 291 20.64 -3.54 13.44
N LEU A 292 19.74 -4.24 14.15
CA LEU A 292 20.05 -5.51 14.81
C LEU A 292 20.55 -6.54 13.79
N VAL A 293 19.81 -6.72 12.70
CA VAL A 293 20.10 -7.73 11.66
C VAL A 293 21.36 -7.39 10.86
N ASN A 294 21.57 -6.12 10.49
CA ASN A 294 22.64 -5.70 9.58
C ASN A 294 23.93 -5.25 10.29
N VAL A 295 23.86 -4.88 11.58
CA VAL A 295 25.01 -4.37 12.35
C VAL A 295 25.30 -5.27 13.54
N LEU A 296 24.38 -5.38 14.50
CA LEU A 296 24.69 -6.02 15.80
C LEU A 296 25.09 -7.49 15.63
N ARG A 297 24.34 -8.26 14.84
CA ARG A 297 24.63 -9.69 14.62
C ARG A 297 25.96 -9.97 13.93
N GLU A 298 26.48 -9.01 13.18
CA GLU A 298 27.78 -9.12 12.49
C GLU A 298 28.92 -8.53 13.34
N ALA A 299 28.61 -7.60 14.24
CA ALA A 299 29.61 -6.86 15.02
C ALA A 299 29.83 -7.40 16.43
N LEU A 300 28.86 -8.11 17.00
CA LEU A 300 28.85 -8.50 18.42
C LEU A 300 28.71 -10.01 18.58
N ASP A 301 29.26 -10.52 19.68
CA ASP A 301 28.91 -11.81 20.28
C ASP A 301 28.06 -11.58 21.55
N PRO A 302 27.54 -12.63 22.21
CA PRO A 302 26.74 -12.47 23.42
C PRO A 302 27.45 -11.77 24.59
N SER A 303 28.79 -11.86 24.67
CA SER A 303 29.56 -11.20 25.73
C SER A 303 29.68 -9.71 25.42
N ALA A 304 30.09 -9.36 24.21
CA ALA A 304 30.19 -7.98 23.75
C ALA A 304 28.83 -7.27 23.82
N LEU A 305 27.73 -7.97 23.51
CA LEU A 305 26.39 -7.41 23.67
C LEU A 305 26.08 -7.01 25.11
N ALA A 306 26.54 -7.78 26.11
CA ALA A 306 26.35 -7.41 27.51
C ALA A 306 27.10 -6.12 27.85
N ASP A 307 28.34 -5.97 27.38
CA ASP A 307 29.14 -4.77 27.62
C ASP A 307 28.51 -3.52 26.95
N VAL A 308 28.05 -3.66 25.69
CA VAL A 308 27.34 -2.56 25.01
C VAL A 308 26.05 -2.22 25.74
N TYR A 309 25.28 -3.23 26.18
CA TYR A 309 24.02 -3.02 26.90
C TYR A 309 24.22 -2.19 28.17
N GLU A 310 25.23 -2.50 28.98
CA GLU A 310 25.56 -1.72 30.18
C GLU A 310 25.96 -0.27 29.84
N GLU A 311 26.69 -0.05 28.73
CA GLU A 311 27.07 1.30 28.28
C GLU A 311 25.85 2.14 27.82
N VAL A 312 24.87 1.50 27.16
CA VAL A 312 23.70 2.21 26.61
C VAL A 312 22.51 2.28 27.57
N LEU A 313 22.40 1.40 28.58
CA LEU A 313 21.28 1.36 29.53
C LEU A 313 20.91 2.74 30.14
N PRO A 314 21.87 3.62 30.54
CA PRO A 314 21.55 4.94 31.05
C PRO A 314 20.85 5.87 30.03
N LEU A 315 20.90 5.54 28.74
CA LEU A 315 20.28 6.30 27.67
C LEU A 315 18.79 5.99 27.50
N GLN A 316 18.25 4.96 28.16
CA GLN A 316 16.88 4.51 27.96
C GLN A 316 15.85 5.64 28.13
N GLU A 317 16.02 6.52 29.13
CA GLU A 317 15.14 7.67 29.33
C GLU A 317 15.30 8.75 28.26
N VAL A 318 16.52 8.93 27.77
CA VAL A 318 16.88 9.92 26.75
C VAL A 318 16.34 9.51 25.37
N THR A 319 16.34 8.22 25.08
CA THR A 319 15.90 7.64 23.81
C THR A 319 14.45 7.14 23.84
N ALA A 320 13.72 7.31 24.95
CA ALA A 320 12.38 6.76 25.15
C ALA A 320 11.33 7.27 24.15
N ASP A 321 11.54 8.46 23.59
CA ASP A 321 10.69 9.09 22.57
C ASP A 321 11.37 9.09 21.19
N ASN A 322 12.26 8.13 20.94
CA ASN A 322 13.14 8.06 19.77
C ASN A 322 14.09 9.27 19.65
N GLY A 323 14.36 9.98 20.75
CA GLY A 323 15.26 11.13 20.77
C GLY A 323 14.64 12.41 20.20
N VAL A 324 13.32 12.42 19.95
CA VAL A 324 12.61 13.55 19.32
C VAL A 324 12.70 14.81 20.18
N ARG A 325 12.46 14.73 21.51
CA ARG A 325 12.60 15.91 22.38
C ARG A 325 14.02 16.46 22.40
N LYS A 326 15.03 15.58 22.39
CA LYS A 326 16.44 16.00 22.40
C LYS A 326 16.86 16.66 21.09
N ALA A 327 16.41 16.12 19.95
CA ALA A 327 16.64 16.70 18.63
C ALA A 327 16.18 18.16 18.51
N ARG A 328 15.11 18.56 19.21
CA ARG A 328 14.65 19.96 19.26
C ARG A 328 15.67 20.90 19.89
N SER A 329 16.24 20.50 21.03
CA SER A 329 17.09 21.36 21.85
C SER A 329 18.58 21.30 21.50
N ASP A 330 19.04 20.22 20.84
CA ASP A 330 20.46 19.95 20.63
C ASP A 330 21.03 20.61 19.37
N ILE A 331 20.98 21.95 19.32
CA ILE A 331 21.46 22.75 18.18
C ILE A 331 22.93 22.39 17.87
N GLY A 332 23.19 21.97 16.63
CA GLY A 332 24.53 21.57 16.19
C GLY A 332 25.02 20.22 16.75
N LEU A 333 24.13 19.41 17.31
CA LEU A 333 24.42 18.06 17.85
C LEU A 333 25.53 18.05 18.92
N ALA A 334 25.67 19.12 19.71
CA ALA A 334 26.72 19.22 20.71
C ALA A 334 26.55 18.18 21.82
N HIS A 335 25.33 18.01 22.33
CA HIS A 335 25.02 17.04 23.37
C HIS A 335 25.14 15.61 22.85
N LEU A 336 24.65 15.34 21.63
CA LEU A 336 24.79 14.01 21.04
C LEU A 336 26.27 13.65 20.81
N ARG A 337 27.10 14.62 20.40
CA ARG A 337 28.54 14.40 20.20
C ARG A 337 29.25 14.06 21.49
N GLU A 338 28.96 14.74 22.59
CA GLU A 338 29.48 14.43 23.93
C GLU A 338 29.03 13.03 24.36
N LEU A 339 27.73 12.74 24.25
CA LEU A 339 27.13 11.45 24.63
C LEU A 339 27.79 10.27 23.91
N VAL A 340 28.02 10.39 22.59
CA VAL A 340 28.68 9.37 21.78
C VAL A 340 30.19 9.32 22.07
N GLY A 341 30.82 10.47 22.33
CA GLY A 341 32.24 10.55 22.68
C GLY A 341 32.58 9.82 23.98
N ASP A 342 31.68 9.87 24.96
CA ASP A 342 31.80 9.19 26.26
C ASP A 342 31.48 7.69 26.20
N ARG A 343 31.07 7.17 25.03
CA ARG A 343 30.51 5.82 24.84
C ARG A 343 31.19 5.12 23.66
N PRO A 344 32.41 4.60 23.86
CA PRO A 344 33.22 4.06 22.78
C PRO A 344 32.60 2.84 22.10
N LEU A 345 31.86 1.98 22.82
CA LEU A 345 31.24 0.80 22.22
C LEU A 345 30.07 1.19 21.32
N LEU A 346 29.20 2.09 21.78
CA LEU A 346 28.14 2.68 20.97
C LEU A 346 28.73 3.43 19.77
N GLY A 347 29.78 4.23 19.97
CA GLY A 347 30.49 4.93 18.91
C GLY A 347 31.03 3.98 17.83
N ALA A 348 31.56 2.82 18.21
CA ALA A 348 32.03 1.79 17.29
C ALA A 348 30.88 1.17 16.46
N LEU A 349 29.70 0.98 17.06
CA LEU A 349 28.51 0.53 16.32
C LEU A 349 27.98 1.62 15.38
N LEU A 350 27.93 2.87 15.82
CA LEU A 350 27.47 4.01 15.00
C LEU A 350 28.41 4.30 13.83
N ALA A 351 29.71 3.99 13.95
CA ALA A 351 30.67 4.07 12.83
C ALA A 351 30.34 3.10 11.68
N ARG A 352 29.47 2.11 11.92
CA ARG A 352 28.96 1.20 10.89
C ARG A 352 27.70 1.73 10.20
N VAL A 353 27.15 2.85 10.64
CA VAL A 353 25.96 3.47 10.07
C VAL A 353 26.35 4.57 9.09
N HIS A 354 25.79 4.51 7.89
CA HIS A 354 26.03 5.40 6.78
C HIS A 354 24.73 5.98 6.27
N VAL A 355 24.76 7.24 5.87
CA VAL A 355 23.59 8.02 5.46
C VAL A 355 23.84 8.56 4.06
N TRP A 356 22.89 8.37 3.16
CA TRP A 356 22.82 9.07 1.90
C TRP A 356 21.82 10.21 2.02
N TYR A 357 22.29 11.43 1.76
CA TYR A 357 21.51 12.65 1.78
C TYR A 357 21.98 13.47 0.59
N ASP A 358 21.11 13.73 -0.38
CA ASP A 358 21.47 14.21 -1.72
C ASP A 358 22.45 15.40 -1.70
N TYR A 359 22.23 16.38 -0.83
CA TYR A 359 23.03 17.60 -0.71
C TYR A 359 24.44 17.33 -0.20
N SER A 360 24.59 16.29 0.64
CA SER A 360 25.85 15.88 1.23
C SER A 360 26.56 14.77 0.45
N CYS A 361 25.86 14.05 -0.43
CA CYS A 361 26.39 12.88 -1.13
C CYS A 361 26.49 13.05 -2.65
N VAL A 362 25.84 14.07 -3.20
CA VAL A 362 25.85 14.40 -4.64
C VAL A 362 26.37 15.83 -4.83
N PRO A 363 27.22 16.11 -5.84
CA PRO A 363 27.75 17.45 -6.07
C PRO A 363 26.65 18.52 -6.22
N GLN A 364 26.87 19.69 -5.59
CA GLN A 364 25.90 20.79 -5.54
C GLN A 364 26.42 22.04 -6.27
N PRO A 365 25.56 22.92 -6.82
CA PRO A 365 26.01 24.11 -7.53
C PRO A 365 26.86 25.08 -6.66
N PRO A 366 27.89 25.73 -7.24
CA PRO A 366 28.39 25.56 -8.61
C PRO A 366 29.15 24.24 -8.77
N ARG A 367 28.86 23.50 -9.85
CA ARG A 367 29.50 22.22 -10.17
C ARG A 367 30.59 22.42 -11.23
N THR A 368 31.69 21.68 -11.13
CA THR A 368 32.59 21.47 -12.27
C THR A 368 31.91 20.59 -13.33
N PRO A 369 32.44 20.49 -14.57
CA PRO A 369 31.89 19.58 -15.58
C PRO A 369 31.84 18.12 -15.12
N GLU A 370 32.89 17.64 -14.43
CA GLU A 370 32.95 16.29 -13.85
C GLU A 370 31.88 16.10 -12.75
N GLU A 371 31.75 17.09 -11.86
CA GLU A 371 30.71 17.08 -10.83
C GLU A 371 29.28 17.13 -11.40
N GLN A 372 29.09 17.77 -12.55
CA GLN A 372 27.80 17.79 -13.25
C GLN A 372 27.46 16.39 -13.80
N GLU A 373 28.43 15.69 -14.39
CA GLU A 373 28.23 14.30 -14.80
C GLU A 373 27.91 13.40 -13.60
N ASP A 374 28.62 13.56 -12.48
CA ASP A 374 28.35 12.80 -11.25
C ASP A 374 26.96 13.08 -10.68
N PHE A 375 26.51 14.34 -10.74
CA PHE A 375 25.16 14.71 -10.34
C PHE A 375 24.10 14.04 -11.23
N GLU A 376 24.22 14.17 -12.55
CA GLU A 376 23.28 13.55 -13.50
C GLU A 376 23.25 12.03 -13.35
N PHE A 377 24.42 11.43 -13.14
CA PHE A 377 24.57 10.01 -12.87
C PHE A 377 23.83 9.59 -11.59
N ALA A 378 24.07 10.27 -10.46
CA ALA A 378 23.44 9.93 -9.19
C ALA A 378 21.91 10.06 -9.27
N MET A 379 21.41 11.14 -9.89
CA MET A 379 19.98 11.37 -10.06
C MET A 379 19.33 10.36 -11.00
N GLY A 380 20.03 9.90 -12.04
CA GLY A 380 19.55 8.84 -12.93
C GLY A 380 19.43 7.46 -12.27
N HIS A 381 20.12 7.24 -11.15
CA HIS A 381 20.23 5.93 -10.47
C HIS A 381 19.71 5.94 -9.02
N PHE A 382 18.91 6.92 -8.61
CA PHE A 382 18.45 7.02 -7.21
C PHE A 382 17.73 5.75 -6.70
N GLY A 383 16.96 5.06 -7.55
CA GLY A 383 16.29 3.81 -7.19
C GLY A 383 17.25 2.68 -6.80
N LEU A 384 18.44 2.64 -7.40
CA LEU A 384 19.51 1.73 -6.98
C LEU A 384 20.05 2.12 -5.59
N LEU A 385 20.18 3.42 -5.31
CA LEU A 385 20.63 3.90 -3.98
C LEU A 385 19.66 3.46 -2.88
N GLN A 386 18.36 3.55 -3.14
CA GLN A 386 17.31 3.07 -2.25
C GLN A 386 17.26 1.53 -2.14
N ALA A 387 17.71 0.79 -3.17
CA ALA A 387 17.85 -0.66 -3.10
C ALA A 387 19.10 -1.09 -2.30
N LEU A 388 20.17 -0.30 -2.36
CA LEU A 388 21.42 -0.55 -1.60
C LEU A 388 21.26 -0.25 -0.10
N GLY A 389 20.51 0.80 0.24
CA GLY A 389 20.20 1.17 1.61
C GLY A 389 18.76 0.82 2.02
N ARG A 390 18.36 1.26 3.21
CA ARG A 390 16.96 1.36 3.63
C ARG A 390 16.53 2.81 3.58
N THR A 391 15.33 3.09 3.08
CA THR A 391 14.86 4.47 2.98
C THR A 391 14.29 4.94 4.31
N ALA A 392 14.60 6.16 4.72
CA ALA A 392 13.96 6.84 5.83
C ALA A 392 13.35 8.13 5.32
N VAL A 393 12.04 8.28 5.49
CA VAL A 393 11.27 9.46 5.10
C VAL A 393 11.28 10.45 6.25
N LEU A 394 11.98 11.58 6.08
CA LEU A 394 12.05 12.66 7.06
C LEU A 394 10.79 13.53 6.96
N LEU A 395 9.88 13.40 7.93
CA LEU A 395 8.62 14.14 7.97
C LEU A 395 8.71 15.27 9.00
N ASP A 396 9.22 16.42 8.59
CA ASP A 396 9.10 17.67 9.33
C ASP A 396 7.75 18.37 9.05
N ASP A 397 7.21 18.24 7.82
CA ASP A 397 5.83 18.60 7.46
C ASP A 397 5.25 17.69 6.35
N SER A 398 4.29 16.84 6.70
CA SER A 398 3.73 15.81 5.80
C SER A 398 3.02 16.31 4.55
N ASP A 399 2.28 17.41 4.69
CA ASP A 399 1.36 17.85 3.64
C ASP A 399 2.16 18.48 2.50
N ASP A 400 3.24 19.20 2.85
CA ASP A 400 4.23 19.69 1.89
C ASP A 400 5.04 18.53 1.28
N TYR A 401 5.46 17.54 2.10
CA TYR A 401 6.33 16.45 1.65
C TYR A 401 5.77 15.69 0.44
N LEU A 402 4.55 15.17 0.51
CA LEU A 402 3.97 14.35 -0.56
C LEU A 402 3.37 15.19 -1.72
N SER A 403 3.38 16.52 -1.60
CA SER A 403 3.10 17.43 -2.72
C SER A 403 4.36 17.74 -3.54
N ARG A 404 5.54 17.34 -3.06
CA ARG A 404 6.80 17.49 -3.79
C ARG A 404 7.06 16.28 -4.68
N ALA A 405 7.34 16.55 -5.94
CA ALA A 405 7.43 15.57 -7.00
C ALA A 405 8.57 14.56 -6.75
N TRP A 406 9.77 15.03 -6.39
CA TRP A 406 10.90 14.17 -6.02
C TRP A 406 10.61 13.33 -4.77
N CYS A 407 10.14 13.95 -3.68
CA CYS A 407 9.81 13.26 -2.43
C CYS A 407 8.75 12.17 -2.63
N THR A 408 7.75 12.43 -3.49
CA THR A 408 6.74 11.45 -3.89
C THR A 408 7.37 10.28 -4.63
N LEU A 409 8.19 10.54 -5.64
CA LEU A 409 8.87 9.48 -6.39
C LEU A 409 9.75 8.62 -5.47
N GLU A 410 10.52 9.25 -4.58
CA GLU A 410 11.40 8.55 -3.63
C GLU A 410 10.61 7.64 -2.67
N VAL A 411 9.50 8.11 -2.10
CA VAL A 411 8.73 7.28 -1.17
C VAL A 411 8.00 6.14 -1.88
N LEU A 412 7.50 6.37 -3.10
CA LEU A 412 6.83 5.33 -3.88
C LEU A 412 7.83 4.27 -4.36
N THR A 413 9.06 4.67 -4.70
CA THR A 413 10.14 3.75 -5.02
C THR A 413 10.50 2.89 -3.81
N ALA A 414 10.59 3.51 -2.63
CA ALA A 414 10.86 2.79 -1.39
C ALA A 414 9.71 1.86 -0.96
N ASP A 415 8.45 2.25 -1.21
CA ASP A 415 7.27 1.41 -0.99
C ASP A 415 7.24 0.18 -1.92
N ALA A 416 7.59 0.36 -3.20
CA ALA A 416 7.70 -0.74 -4.16
C ALA A 416 8.77 -1.78 -3.75
N LEU A 417 9.85 -1.31 -3.09
CA LEU A 417 10.88 -2.16 -2.49
C LEU A 417 10.50 -2.70 -1.09
N GLN A 418 9.37 -2.25 -0.52
CA GLN A 418 8.94 -2.52 0.86
C GLN A 418 10.03 -2.20 1.90
N ASN A 419 10.77 -1.11 1.67
CA ASN A 419 12.01 -0.84 2.36
C ASN A 419 12.09 0.61 2.83
N PHE A 420 11.11 1.04 3.63
CA PHE A 420 11.16 2.36 4.24
C PHE A 420 10.76 2.39 5.71
N ASP A 421 11.31 3.37 6.42
CA ASP A 421 10.90 3.84 7.73
C ASP A 421 10.46 5.30 7.63
N VAL A 422 9.77 5.78 8.67
CA VAL A 422 9.39 7.18 8.80
C VAL A 422 10.10 7.78 10.00
N LEU A 423 10.90 8.82 9.76
CA LEU A 423 11.58 9.59 10.80
C LEU A 423 10.79 10.88 11.04
N VAL A 424 10.06 10.92 12.15
CA VAL A 424 9.07 11.99 12.35
C VAL A 424 9.67 13.17 13.12
N GLY A 425 9.56 14.37 12.53
CA GLY A 425 10.00 15.65 13.07
C GLY A 425 9.14 16.12 14.24
N ALA A 426 9.62 17.14 14.95
CA ALA A 426 9.15 17.37 16.30
C ALA A 426 8.02 18.42 16.40
N ASP A 427 7.65 19.19 15.39
CA ASP A 427 6.78 20.36 15.63
C ASP A 427 5.27 20.09 15.77
N ARG A 428 4.82 18.81 15.76
CA ARG A 428 3.40 18.48 16.03
C ARG A 428 3.17 17.94 17.46
N PRO A 429 2.05 18.27 18.12
CA PRO A 429 1.78 17.92 19.52
C PRO A 429 1.78 16.41 19.82
N THR A 430 1.22 15.62 18.90
CA THR A 430 1.17 14.14 18.92
C THR A 430 2.55 13.49 18.77
N LEU A 431 3.54 14.23 18.25
CA LEU A 431 4.90 13.77 17.91
C LEU A 431 5.90 13.90 19.06
N VAL A 432 5.53 14.57 20.16
CA VAL A 432 6.34 14.67 21.40
C VAL A 432 6.71 13.27 21.94
N LYS A 433 6.08 12.20 21.41
CA LYS A 433 6.24 10.80 21.82
C LYS A 433 6.82 9.89 20.75
N GLY A 434 7.36 10.44 19.65
CA GLY A 434 7.98 9.65 18.58
C GLY A 434 7.01 8.78 17.77
N ARG A 435 5.72 9.15 17.72
CA ARG A 435 4.66 8.41 17.00
C ARG A 435 4.34 9.08 15.68
N THR A 436 4.23 8.33 14.59
CA THR A 436 3.63 8.86 13.35
C THR A 436 2.12 8.99 13.53
N GLU A 437 1.54 10.11 13.10
CA GLU A 437 0.09 10.27 13.10
C GLU A 437 -0.54 9.21 12.18
N ASP A 438 -1.54 8.46 12.66
CA ASP A 438 -2.16 7.35 11.92
C ASP A 438 -2.63 7.76 10.50
N HIS A 439 -3.13 8.99 10.36
CA HIS A 439 -3.56 9.52 9.07
C HIS A 439 -2.40 9.69 8.07
N LEU A 440 -1.18 9.98 8.55
CA LEU A 440 0.00 10.18 7.72
C LEU A 440 0.56 8.84 7.24
N SER A 441 0.65 7.86 8.14
CA SER A 441 0.98 6.48 7.77
C SER A 441 0.02 5.94 6.71
N LYS A 442 -1.29 6.18 6.87
CA LYS A 442 -2.30 5.80 5.87
C LYS A 442 -2.10 6.52 4.54
N LEU A 443 -1.88 7.84 4.56
CA LEU A 443 -1.63 8.62 3.35
C LEU A 443 -0.42 8.11 2.56
N LEU A 444 0.67 7.73 3.23
CA LEU A 444 1.84 7.13 2.59
C LEU A 444 1.53 5.78 1.93
N LEU A 445 0.66 4.97 2.54
CA LEU A 445 0.21 3.69 2.00
C LEU A 445 -0.78 3.85 0.84
N ASP A 446 -1.60 4.91 0.87
CA ASP A 446 -2.65 5.18 -0.11
C ASP A 446 -2.14 5.91 -1.36
N ARG A 447 -1.09 6.73 -1.21
CA ARG A 447 -0.52 7.53 -2.31
C ARG A 447 -0.13 6.72 -3.55
N PRO A 448 0.52 5.53 -3.46
CA PRO A 448 0.81 4.70 -4.61
C PRO A 448 -0.43 4.40 -5.47
N HIS A 449 -1.57 4.18 -4.83
CA HIS A 449 -2.81 3.90 -5.54
C HIS A 449 -3.26 5.09 -6.39
N VAL A 450 -3.27 6.30 -5.82
CA VAL A 450 -3.65 7.54 -6.53
C VAL A 450 -2.75 7.81 -7.72
N VAL A 451 -1.43 7.75 -7.49
CA VAL A 451 -0.44 8.02 -8.53
C VAL A 451 -0.55 7.02 -9.67
N TRP A 452 -0.78 5.74 -9.36
CA TRP A 452 -0.98 4.72 -10.38
C TRP A 452 -2.19 5.00 -11.27
N ARG A 453 -3.35 5.40 -10.71
CA ARG A 453 -4.52 5.79 -11.52
C ARG A 453 -4.19 6.96 -12.45
N ALA A 454 -3.44 7.94 -11.95
CA ALA A 454 -3.05 9.11 -12.75
C ALA A 454 -2.08 8.74 -13.89
N VAL A 455 -1.14 7.84 -13.64
CA VAL A 455 -0.25 7.29 -14.68
C VAL A 455 -1.07 6.52 -15.71
N LEU A 456 -2.00 5.65 -15.30
CA LEU A 456 -2.87 4.91 -16.22
C LEU A 456 -3.75 5.83 -17.08
N ASP A 457 -4.33 6.88 -16.50
CA ASP A 457 -5.08 7.91 -17.24
C ASP A 457 -4.22 8.55 -18.35
N THR A 458 -2.92 8.68 -18.11
CA THR A 458 -1.98 9.31 -19.04
C THR A 458 -1.43 8.33 -20.07
N GLU A 459 -1.07 7.11 -19.65
CA GLU A 459 -0.37 6.12 -20.48
C GLU A 459 -1.31 5.11 -21.15
N VAL A 460 -2.34 4.65 -20.45
CA VAL A 460 -3.32 3.70 -20.99
C VAL A 460 -4.39 4.43 -21.77
N PHE A 461 -5.02 5.42 -21.15
CA PHE A 461 -6.21 6.07 -21.72
C PHE A 461 -5.92 7.35 -22.49
N ARG A 462 -4.72 7.92 -22.34
CA ARG A 462 -4.28 9.14 -23.05
C ARG A 462 -5.25 10.32 -22.83
N VAL A 463 -5.87 10.39 -21.65
CA VAL A 463 -6.91 11.40 -21.35
C VAL A 463 -6.32 12.76 -20.94
N GLN A 464 -5.05 12.75 -20.57
CA GLN A 464 -4.25 13.89 -20.16
C GLN A 464 -2.82 13.75 -20.67
N THR A 465 -2.04 14.84 -20.61
CA THR A 465 -0.59 14.82 -20.89
C THR A 465 0.20 14.49 -19.62
N PRO A 466 1.48 14.10 -19.72
CA PRO A 466 2.37 13.97 -18.55
C PRO A 466 2.38 15.20 -17.64
N ALA A 467 2.47 16.41 -18.21
CA ALA A 467 2.37 17.66 -17.45
C ALA A 467 1.00 17.86 -16.79
N GLY A 468 -0.08 17.41 -17.45
CA GLY A 468 -1.42 17.39 -16.87
C GLY A 468 -1.54 16.41 -15.70
N CYS A 469 -0.89 15.25 -15.80
CA CYS A 469 -0.80 14.26 -14.73
C CYS A 469 -0.13 14.84 -13.47
N MET A 470 1.08 15.39 -13.62
CA MET A 470 1.81 16.00 -12.49
C MET A 470 1.00 17.10 -11.82
N ARG A 471 0.34 17.95 -12.62
CA ARG A 471 -0.53 19.02 -12.11
C ARG A 471 -1.75 18.49 -11.34
N ARG A 472 -2.45 17.48 -11.86
CA ARG A 472 -3.64 16.91 -11.21
C ARG A 472 -3.30 16.04 -10.00
N LEU A 473 -2.06 15.57 -9.90
CA LEU A 473 -1.52 14.97 -8.69
C LEU A 473 -1.05 16.02 -7.66
N GLU A 474 -1.13 17.31 -7.98
CA GLU A 474 -0.64 18.41 -7.15
C GLU A 474 0.86 18.28 -6.84
N LEU A 475 1.64 17.75 -7.80
CA LEU A 475 3.08 17.56 -7.65
C LEU A 475 3.86 18.77 -8.17
N ALA A 476 4.61 19.40 -7.28
CA ALA A 476 5.52 20.50 -7.59
C ALA A 476 6.99 20.05 -7.47
N ALA A 477 7.85 20.58 -8.33
CA ALA A 477 9.30 20.39 -8.24
C ALA A 477 9.99 21.74 -7.95
N THR A 478 11.14 21.70 -7.28
CA THR A 478 11.95 22.91 -7.06
C THR A 478 12.43 23.50 -8.40
N ASP A 479 12.77 22.63 -9.36
CA ASP A 479 13.00 22.98 -10.75
C ASP A 479 11.93 22.28 -11.62
N GLU A 480 11.11 23.06 -12.33
CA GLU A 480 10.07 22.51 -13.21
C GLU A 480 10.65 21.65 -14.34
N ALA A 481 11.92 21.85 -14.71
CA ALA A 481 12.61 21.04 -15.71
C ALA A 481 12.79 19.57 -15.29
N ASP A 482 12.69 19.27 -13.99
CA ASP A 482 12.77 17.90 -13.46
C ASP A 482 11.47 17.10 -13.66
N LEU A 483 10.32 17.77 -13.83
CA LEU A 483 9.01 17.11 -13.88
C LEU A 483 8.92 15.98 -14.93
N PRO A 484 9.48 16.12 -16.16
CA PRO A 484 9.51 15.03 -17.13
C PRO A 484 10.29 13.80 -16.63
N ALA A 485 11.45 13.99 -16.01
CA ALA A 485 12.26 12.90 -15.48
C ALA A 485 11.55 12.20 -14.31
N ILE A 486 10.93 12.98 -13.42
CA ILE A 486 10.16 12.44 -12.29
C ILE A 486 8.97 11.63 -12.79
N TYR A 487 8.22 12.16 -13.77
CA TYR A 487 7.10 11.44 -14.39
C TYR A 487 7.54 10.10 -14.99
N GLN A 488 8.68 10.07 -15.70
CA GLN A 488 9.25 8.82 -16.20
C GLN A 488 9.61 7.86 -15.07
N GLY A 489 10.12 8.37 -13.94
CA GLY A 489 10.32 7.59 -12.72
C GLY A 489 9.02 6.95 -12.22
N LEU A 490 7.91 7.71 -12.17
CA LEU A 490 6.60 7.20 -11.75
C LEU A 490 6.08 6.10 -12.68
N CYS A 491 6.29 6.22 -14.00
CA CYS A 491 5.92 5.18 -14.97
C CYS A 491 6.64 3.84 -14.71
N ARG A 492 7.91 3.88 -14.31
CA ARG A 492 8.75 2.69 -14.07
C ARG A 492 8.36 1.90 -12.82
N LEU A 493 7.62 2.49 -11.89
CA LEU A 493 7.20 1.81 -10.65
C LEU A 493 6.15 0.71 -10.90
N GLY A 494 5.32 0.87 -11.94
CA GLY A 494 4.23 -0.04 -12.26
C GLY A 494 3.11 -0.05 -11.20
N ALA A 495 2.28 -1.09 -11.24
CA ALA A 495 1.17 -1.26 -10.31
C ALA A 495 1.64 -1.47 -8.85
N PRO A 496 0.98 -0.84 -7.86
CA PRO A 496 1.25 -1.09 -6.45
C PRO A 496 1.06 -2.57 -6.08
N ARG A 497 2.00 -3.13 -5.31
CA ARG A 497 1.95 -4.53 -4.85
C ARG A 497 0.97 -4.77 -3.71
N LYS A 498 0.70 -3.73 -2.91
CA LYS A 498 -0.28 -3.76 -1.83
C LYS A 498 -1.67 -3.60 -2.42
N ILE A 499 -2.68 -4.14 -1.74
CA ILE A 499 -4.08 -3.89 -2.08
C ILE A 499 -4.82 -3.40 -0.84
N HIS A 500 -5.68 -2.41 -1.02
CA HIS A 500 -6.62 -1.97 0.01
C HIS A 500 -7.98 -2.55 -0.35
N ILE A 501 -8.58 -3.25 0.61
CA ILE A 501 -9.87 -3.92 0.44
C ILE A 501 -10.75 -3.50 1.60
N ASP A 502 -11.91 -2.94 1.27
CA ASP A 502 -12.92 -2.60 2.27
C ASP A 502 -14.32 -2.53 1.64
N GLY A 503 -15.35 -2.19 2.41
CA GLY A 503 -16.74 -2.18 1.93
C GLY A 503 -17.06 -1.09 0.89
N SER A 504 -16.21 -0.08 0.77
CA SER A 504 -16.30 1.10 -0.10
C SER A 504 -15.76 0.89 -1.51
N GLU A 505 -15.09 -0.24 -1.79
CA GLU A 505 -14.59 -0.55 -3.13
C GLU A 505 -15.74 -0.52 -4.14
N VAL A 506 -15.55 0.23 -5.22
CA VAL A 506 -16.47 0.29 -6.35
C VAL A 506 -16.09 -0.79 -7.35
N VAL A 507 -17.04 -1.66 -7.66
CA VAL A 507 -16.88 -2.76 -8.62
C VAL A 507 -17.50 -2.41 -9.95
N THR A 508 -16.72 -2.45 -11.02
CA THR A 508 -17.13 -2.15 -12.40
C THR A 508 -16.55 -3.17 -13.40
N GLY A 509 -16.95 -3.08 -14.66
CA GLY A 509 -16.61 -4.03 -15.73
C GLY A 509 -17.72 -5.05 -15.96
N THR A 510 -17.36 -6.28 -16.32
CA THR A 510 -18.34 -7.37 -16.50
C THR A 510 -18.05 -8.49 -15.53
N PHE A 511 -19.01 -8.79 -14.66
CA PHE A 511 -18.99 -9.95 -13.79
C PHE A 511 -19.37 -11.20 -14.59
N PRO A 512 -18.43 -12.14 -14.80
CA PRO A 512 -18.71 -13.34 -15.57
C PRO A 512 -19.43 -14.37 -14.69
N LEU A 513 -20.53 -14.91 -15.19
CA LEU A 513 -21.33 -15.93 -14.52
C LEU A 513 -21.18 -17.28 -15.24
N PRO A 514 -20.58 -18.30 -14.61
CA PRO A 514 -20.39 -19.60 -15.22
C PRO A 514 -21.70 -20.27 -15.63
N VAL A 515 -21.78 -20.69 -16.89
CA VAL A 515 -22.88 -21.48 -17.42
C VAL A 515 -22.48 -22.95 -17.44
N VAL A 516 -23.32 -23.80 -16.85
CA VAL A 516 -23.11 -25.25 -16.71
C VAL A 516 -24.31 -26.03 -17.26
N GLN A 517 -24.19 -27.36 -17.23
CA GLN A 517 -25.23 -28.29 -17.70
C GLN A 517 -25.63 -28.04 -19.16
N HIS A 518 -24.65 -27.94 -20.05
CA HIS A 518 -24.86 -27.73 -21.50
C HIS A 518 -25.62 -26.43 -21.83
N GLY A 519 -25.35 -25.34 -21.11
CA GLY A 519 -25.97 -24.05 -21.41
C GLY A 519 -27.28 -23.78 -20.67
N HIS A 520 -27.61 -24.57 -19.63
CA HIS A 520 -28.93 -24.52 -18.99
C HIS A 520 -28.96 -23.83 -17.63
N THR A 521 -27.85 -23.80 -16.91
CA THR A 521 -27.82 -23.31 -15.52
C THR A 521 -26.66 -22.36 -15.30
N ILE A 522 -26.91 -21.24 -14.62
CA ILE A 522 -25.92 -20.26 -14.18
C ILE A 522 -25.59 -20.51 -12.72
N VAL A 523 -24.33 -20.37 -12.34
CA VAL A 523 -23.86 -20.44 -10.96
C VAL A 523 -23.48 -19.05 -10.47
N LEU A 524 -24.10 -18.59 -9.38
CA LEU A 524 -23.85 -17.29 -8.76
C LEU A 524 -23.32 -17.49 -7.33
N PRO A 525 -22.27 -16.77 -6.90
CA PRO A 525 -21.81 -16.83 -5.52
C PRO A 525 -22.79 -16.13 -4.56
N THR A 526 -23.01 -16.71 -3.37
CA THR A 526 -23.83 -16.11 -2.29
C THR A 526 -23.00 -15.49 -1.16
N THR A 527 -21.73 -15.85 -1.06
CA THR A 527 -20.81 -15.35 -0.05
C THR A 527 -19.44 -15.07 -0.62
N THR A 528 -18.75 -14.10 -0.01
CA THR A 528 -17.31 -13.82 -0.23
C THR A 528 -16.49 -14.08 1.04
N ALA A 529 -17.14 -14.44 2.15
CA ALA A 529 -16.57 -14.40 3.50
C ALA A 529 -15.77 -15.65 3.88
N ARG A 530 -16.03 -16.79 3.24
CA ARG A 530 -15.40 -18.06 3.63
C ARG A 530 -14.06 -18.22 2.92
N LEU A 531 -12.99 -18.39 3.71
CA LEU A 531 -11.77 -19.04 3.23
C LEU A 531 -12.14 -20.48 2.87
N VAL A 532 -12.49 -20.69 1.60
CA VAL A 532 -12.72 -22.03 1.07
C VAL A 532 -11.36 -22.73 1.11
N GLY A 533 -11.23 -23.78 1.92
CA GLY A 533 -9.98 -24.52 2.09
C GLY A 533 -9.35 -24.79 0.73
N GLU A 534 -8.15 -24.28 0.51
CA GLU A 534 -7.56 -24.26 -0.82
C GLU A 534 -7.21 -25.70 -1.23
N PRO A 535 -7.86 -26.26 -2.28
CA PRO A 535 -7.41 -27.52 -2.81
C PRO A 535 -5.98 -27.35 -3.32
N GLN A 536 -5.14 -28.37 -3.13
CA GLN A 536 -3.80 -28.31 -3.72
C GLN A 536 -3.92 -28.27 -5.26
N PRO A 537 -3.11 -27.44 -5.93
CA PRO A 537 -3.12 -27.39 -7.38
C PRO A 537 -2.69 -28.75 -7.95
N ALA A 538 -3.38 -29.20 -8.99
CA ALA A 538 -3.06 -30.45 -9.69
C ALA A 538 -1.74 -30.34 -10.48
N GLN A 539 -1.40 -29.12 -10.92
CA GLN A 539 -0.18 -28.80 -11.65
C GLN A 539 0.17 -27.33 -11.44
N THR A 540 1.47 -27.03 -11.30
CA THR A 540 2.00 -25.67 -11.35
C THR A 540 2.93 -25.51 -12.56
N THR A 541 2.94 -24.32 -13.15
CA THR A 541 3.93 -23.91 -14.14
C THR A 541 4.27 -22.44 -13.96
N THR A 542 5.34 -21.99 -14.60
CA THR A 542 5.76 -20.59 -14.61
C THR A 542 5.47 -19.95 -15.96
N LEU A 543 5.02 -18.70 -15.93
CA LEU A 543 4.84 -17.84 -17.09
C LEU A 543 5.45 -16.46 -16.80
N ASP A 544 6.47 -16.07 -17.56
CA ASP A 544 7.19 -14.80 -17.34
C ASP A 544 6.41 -13.60 -17.89
N TRP A 545 5.58 -13.04 -17.02
CA TRP A 545 4.74 -11.88 -17.28
C TRP A 545 5.13 -10.67 -16.41
N ALA A 546 6.41 -10.56 -16.04
CA ALA A 546 6.90 -9.48 -15.17
C ALA A 546 6.59 -8.06 -15.69
N GLY A 547 6.35 -7.89 -17.00
CA GLY A 547 5.96 -6.61 -17.61
C GLY A 547 4.46 -6.29 -17.59
N ALA A 548 3.58 -7.20 -17.15
CA ALA A 548 2.11 -7.03 -17.25
C ALA A 548 1.59 -5.81 -16.46
N THR A 549 2.29 -5.43 -15.39
CA THR A 549 1.95 -4.31 -14.52
C THR A 549 2.73 -3.04 -14.83
N SER A 550 3.56 -3.03 -15.88
CA SER A 550 4.28 -1.84 -16.36
C SER A 550 3.51 -1.16 -17.50
N VAL A 551 3.79 0.11 -17.73
CA VAL A 551 3.30 0.88 -18.90
C VAL A 551 4.32 0.92 -20.05
N ASP A 552 5.54 0.40 -19.86
CA ASP A 552 6.64 0.50 -20.82
C ASP A 552 6.39 -0.24 -22.15
N TRP A 553 5.50 -1.25 -22.12
CA TRP A 553 5.16 -2.04 -23.30
C TRP A 553 4.05 -1.42 -24.15
N ILE A 554 3.38 -0.38 -23.65
CA ILE A 554 2.24 0.22 -24.33
C ILE A 554 2.72 0.95 -25.59
N PRO A 555 2.12 0.70 -26.77
CA PRO A 555 2.45 1.44 -27.98
C PRO A 555 2.21 2.95 -27.81
N ALA A 556 3.12 3.78 -28.33
CA ALA A 556 3.07 5.23 -28.14
C ALA A 556 1.88 5.94 -28.84
N ALA A 557 1.21 5.30 -29.80
CA ALA A 557 0.34 5.98 -30.75
C ALA A 557 -1.16 5.96 -30.43
N GLU A 558 -1.66 4.95 -29.69
CA GLU A 558 -3.12 4.76 -29.53
C GLU A 558 -3.52 4.45 -28.08
N PRO A 559 -4.66 5.00 -27.59
CA PRO A 559 -5.20 4.63 -26.30
C PRO A 559 -5.62 3.16 -26.30
N LEU A 560 -5.30 2.46 -25.21
CA LEU A 560 -5.76 1.09 -25.04
C LEU A 560 -7.25 1.11 -24.69
N THR A 561 -8.05 0.42 -25.49
CA THR A 561 -9.47 0.24 -25.22
C THR A 561 -9.82 -1.22 -25.41
N ILE A 562 -10.57 -1.77 -24.46
CA ILE A 562 -11.10 -3.12 -24.54
C ILE A 562 -12.41 -3.15 -23.75
N GLU A 563 -13.48 -3.60 -24.39
CA GLU A 563 -14.77 -3.79 -23.71
C GLU A 563 -14.59 -4.77 -22.55
N SER A 564 -15.30 -4.58 -21.43
CA SER A 564 -15.21 -5.51 -20.29
C SER A 564 -15.68 -6.92 -20.57
N TYR A 565 -16.29 -7.16 -21.72
CA TYR A 565 -16.52 -8.49 -22.24
C TYR A 565 -16.28 -8.53 -23.75
N VAL A 566 -15.30 -9.32 -24.18
CA VAL A 566 -14.93 -9.48 -25.59
C VAL A 566 -14.90 -10.95 -25.99
N VAL A 567 -15.44 -11.24 -27.17
CA VAL A 567 -15.34 -12.56 -27.81
C VAL A 567 -14.21 -12.51 -28.84
N LEU A 568 -13.09 -13.16 -28.54
CA LEU A 568 -11.87 -13.12 -29.35
C LEU A 568 -11.91 -14.11 -30.52
N GLU A 569 -12.51 -15.29 -30.33
CA GLU A 569 -12.66 -16.29 -31.37
C GLU A 569 -14.10 -16.78 -31.47
N ARG A 570 -14.74 -16.60 -32.65
CA ARG A 570 -16.10 -17.10 -32.92
C ARG A 570 -16.16 -18.61 -33.24
N ARG A 571 -15.03 -19.32 -33.25
CA ARG A 571 -15.04 -20.78 -33.46
C ARG A 571 -15.82 -21.44 -32.31
N ARG A 572 -16.47 -22.57 -32.58
CA ARG A 572 -17.36 -23.26 -31.63
C ARG A 572 -16.70 -23.28 -30.24
N TRP A 573 -17.30 -22.60 -29.26
CA TRP A 573 -16.91 -22.45 -27.85
C TRP A 573 -16.54 -23.76 -27.12
N ARG A 574 -16.78 -24.90 -27.77
CA ARG A 574 -16.40 -26.25 -27.35
C ARG A 574 -14.90 -26.56 -27.41
N SER A 575 -14.02 -25.59 -27.64
CA SER A 575 -12.56 -25.83 -27.66
C SER A 575 -11.73 -24.64 -27.19
N SER A 576 -12.31 -23.73 -26.41
CA SER A 576 -11.64 -22.53 -25.94
C SER A 576 -11.87 -22.28 -24.46
N CYS A 577 -10.97 -21.52 -23.84
CA CYS A 577 -11.10 -21.07 -22.46
C CYS A 577 -11.70 -19.65 -22.40
N HIS A 578 -12.23 -19.31 -21.23
CA HIS A 578 -12.57 -17.93 -20.87
C HIS A 578 -11.52 -17.38 -19.92
N VAL A 579 -11.07 -16.15 -20.16
CA VAL A 579 -10.16 -15.44 -19.26
C VAL A 579 -10.96 -14.38 -18.49
N ALA A 580 -10.91 -14.41 -17.17
CA ALA A 580 -11.48 -13.39 -16.30
C ALA A 580 -10.34 -12.62 -15.62
N VAL A 581 -10.25 -11.32 -15.87
CA VAL A 581 -9.21 -10.44 -15.31
C VAL A 581 -9.81 -9.64 -14.16
N VAL A 582 -9.09 -9.52 -13.04
CA VAL A 582 -9.49 -8.66 -11.92
C VAL A 582 -8.36 -7.69 -11.58
N GLY A 583 -8.54 -6.41 -11.92
CA GLY A 583 -7.59 -5.33 -11.62
C GLY A 583 -8.00 -4.46 -10.44
N ALA A 584 -7.07 -3.65 -9.92
CA ALA A 584 -7.34 -2.71 -8.82
C ALA A 584 -8.11 -1.45 -9.20
N CYS A 585 -8.21 -1.16 -10.49
CA CYS A 585 -9.03 -0.09 -11.06
C CYS A 585 -9.31 -0.45 -12.53
N GLU A 586 -10.16 0.32 -13.21
CA GLU A 586 -10.44 0.05 -14.63
C GLU A 586 -9.21 0.20 -15.52
N GLY A 587 -8.33 1.18 -15.24
CA GLY A 587 -7.07 1.34 -15.98
C GLY A 587 -6.17 0.11 -15.90
N GLU A 588 -6.06 -0.48 -14.72
CA GLU A 588 -5.27 -1.70 -14.53
C GLU A 588 -5.96 -2.91 -15.18
N ALA A 589 -7.27 -3.04 -15.03
CA ALA A 589 -8.03 -4.12 -15.67
C ALA A 589 -7.91 -4.07 -17.21
N VAL A 590 -7.98 -2.88 -17.80
CA VAL A 590 -7.78 -2.65 -19.24
C VAL A 590 -6.34 -2.92 -19.66
N LEU A 591 -5.35 -2.47 -18.89
CA LEU A 591 -3.92 -2.74 -19.13
C LEU A 591 -3.67 -4.26 -19.21
N LEU A 592 -4.11 -5.00 -18.19
CA LEU A 592 -3.93 -6.44 -18.10
C LEU A 592 -4.70 -7.19 -19.18
N ALA A 593 -5.92 -6.78 -19.49
CA ALA A 593 -6.72 -7.38 -20.55
C ALA A 593 -6.06 -7.22 -21.93
N ASN A 594 -5.49 -6.05 -22.24
CA ASN A 594 -4.73 -5.82 -23.47
C ASN A 594 -3.42 -6.63 -23.50
N TRP A 595 -2.72 -6.76 -22.37
CA TRP A 595 -1.53 -7.61 -22.26
C TRP A 595 -1.85 -9.08 -22.56
N ILE A 596 -2.95 -9.60 -22.01
CA ILE A 596 -3.41 -10.96 -22.29
C ILE A 596 -3.74 -11.15 -23.77
N VAL A 597 -4.40 -10.17 -24.39
CA VAL A 597 -4.73 -10.25 -25.82
C VAL A 597 -3.47 -10.27 -26.69
N SER A 598 -2.46 -9.45 -26.36
CA SER A 598 -1.20 -9.41 -27.11
C SER A 598 -0.34 -10.67 -26.91
N ARG A 599 -0.49 -11.37 -25.78
CA ARG A 599 0.24 -12.60 -25.42
C ARG A 599 -0.61 -13.86 -25.34
N LYS A 600 -1.76 -13.89 -26.02
CA LYS A 600 -2.72 -15.01 -25.93
C LYS A 600 -2.14 -16.36 -26.35
N ASP A 601 -1.14 -16.37 -27.22
CA ASP A 601 -0.48 -17.60 -27.68
C ASP A 601 0.46 -18.19 -26.61
N GLU A 602 1.15 -17.35 -25.84
CA GLU A 602 1.92 -17.79 -24.66
C GLU A 602 0.98 -18.38 -23.60
N LEU A 603 -0.12 -17.68 -23.33
CA LEU A 603 -1.13 -18.16 -22.39
C LEU A 603 -1.74 -19.49 -22.85
N LYS A 604 -2.06 -19.62 -24.15
CA LYS A 604 -2.53 -20.86 -24.75
C LYS A 604 -1.53 -22.01 -24.57
N HIS A 605 -0.23 -21.74 -24.69
CA HIS A 605 0.79 -22.76 -24.47
C HIS A 605 0.83 -23.23 -23.01
N ALA A 606 0.82 -22.29 -22.06
CA ALA A 606 0.83 -22.61 -20.63
C ALA A 606 -0.45 -23.33 -20.16
N VAL A 607 -1.60 -22.93 -20.69
CA VAL A 607 -2.93 -23.42 -20.28
C VAL A 607 -3.39 -24.64 -21.10
N GLY A 608 -2.83 -24.84 -22.29
CA GLY A 608 -3.17 -25.92 -23.21
C GLY A 608 -4.49 -25.71 -23.97
N MET A 609 -5.05 -24.51 -23.98
CA MET A 609 -6.33 -24.19 -24.63
C MET A 609 -6.34 -22.74 -25.17
N PRO A 610 -6.87 -22.47 -26.38
CA PRO A 610 -6.93 -21.12 -26.92
C PRO A 610 -7.93 -20.24 -26.16
N VAL A 611 -7.65 -18.93 -26.08
CA VAL A 611 -8.53 -17.94 -25.46
C VAL A 611 -9.70 -17.61 -26.39
N GLY A 612 -10.91 -18.00 -26.01
CA GLY A 612 -12.12 -17.77 -26.81
C GLY A 612 -12.84 -16.47 -26.48
N SER A 613 -12.82 -16.09 -25.21
CA SER A 613 -13.41 -14.84 -24.72
C SER A 613 -12.67 -14.35 -23.49
N LEU A 614 -12.83 -13.06 -23.19
CA LEU A 614 -12.22 -12.41 -22.05
C LEU A 614 -13.25 -11.50 -21.38
N THR A 615 -13.30 -11.52 -20.05
CA THR A 615 -13.90 -10.46 -19.24
C THR A 615 -12.84 -9.75 -18.42
N TRP A 616 -13.10 -8.49 -18.07
CA TRP A 616 -12.36 -7.81 -17.01
C TRP A 616 -13.31 -7.18 -15.99
N LEU A 617 -12.84 -7.14 -14.75
CA LEU A 617 -13.45 -6.50 -13.60
C LEU A 617 -12.44 -5.58 -12.94
N ALA A 618 -12.93 -4.48 -12.38
CA ALA A 618 -12.16 -3.61 -11.50
C ALA A 618 -12.77 -3.62 -10.10
N THR A 619 -11.92 -3.62 -9.07
CA THR A 619 -12.35 -3.38 -7.68
C THR A 619 -11.58 -2.18 -7.15
N ASP A 620 -12.19 -0.99 -7.24
CA ASP A 620 -11.49 0.27 -7.01
C ASP A 620 -11.84 0.89 -5.66
N VAL A 621 -10.89 0.83 -4.74
CA VAL A 621 -10.92 1.49 -3.43
C VAL A 621 -10.74 3.01 -3.53
N ALA A 622 -10.08 3.47 -4.60
CA ALA A 622 -9.76 4.86 -4.84
C ALA A 622 -10.24 5.25 -6.24
N PRO A 623 -11.56 5.43 -6.44
CA PRO A 623 -12.19 5.62 -7.75
C PRO A 623 -11.94 7.03 -8.33
N VAL A 624 -10.67 7.43 -8.40
CA VAL A 624 -10.18 8.75 -8.81
C VAL A 624 -9.78 8.81 -10.28
N GLY A 625 -9.45 7.65 -10.87
CA GLY A 625 -9.03 7.50 -12.25
C GLY A 625 -10.15 7.68 -13.28
N HIS A 626 -9.78 7.49 -14.54
CA HIS A 626 -10.70 7.36 -15.66
C HIS A 626 -11.41 6.02 -15.61
N PHE A 627 -12.72 6.06 -15.87
CA PHE A 627 -13.57 4.90 -16.00
C PHE A 627 -13.83 4.67 -17.50
N ALA A 628 -13.09 3.73 -18.08
CA ALA A 628 -13.27 3.27 -19.46
C ALA A 628 -14.69 2.72 -19.70
N GLU A 629 -15.23 2.04 -18.69
CA GLU A 629 -16.61 1.55 -18.69
C GLU A 629 -17.48 2.26 -17.66
N GLY A 630 -17.07 2.39 -16.40
CA GLY A 630 -17.88 3.05 -15.37
C GLY A 630 -19.26 2.42 -15.22
N THR A 631 -19.37 1.12 -15.46
CA THR A 631 -20.62 0.35 -15.37
C THR A 631 -20.24 -1.05 -14.97
N LEU A 632 -21.03 -1.66 -14.09
CA LEU A 632 -20.96 -3.10 -13.83
C LEU A 632 -22.03 -3.80 -14.66
N ARG A 633 -21.67 -4.90 -15.32
CA ARG A 633 -22.60 -5.76 -16.07
C ARG A 633 -22.45 -7.21 -15.65
N THR A 634 -23.40 -8.05 -16.02
CA THR A 634 -23.27 -9.51 -15.94
C THR A 634 -23.19 -10.13 -17.33
N ALA A 635 -22.27 -11.08 -17.53
CA ALA A 635 -22.24 -11.90 -18.75
C ALA A 635 -22.36 -13.38 -18.41
N HIS A 636 -23.17 -14.10 -19.19
CA HIS A 636 -23.28 -15.55 -19.09
C HIS A 636 -22.19 -16.18 -19.96
N VAL A 637 -21.30 -16.96 -19.35
CA VAL A 637 -20.13 -17.51 -20.04
C VAL A 637 -20.14 -19.03 -19.98
N ASP A 638 -20.20 -19.66 -21.14
CA ASP A 638 -20.03 -21.12 -21.32
C ASP A 638 -18.61 -21.38 -21.86
N ALA A 639 -17.76 -21.97 -21.03
CA ALA A 639 -16.37 -22.26 -21.37
C ALA A 639 -15.91 -23.59 -20.75
N LEU A 640 -15.10 -24.34 -21.50
CA LEU A 640 -14.57 -25.63 -21.04
C LEU A 640 -13.50 -25.49 -19.95
N LEU A 641 -12.84 -24.34 -19.92
CA LEU A 641 -11.78 -24.03 -18.98
C LEU A 641 -11.83 -22.53 -18.67
N TRP A 642 -11.59 -22.18 -17.42
CA TRP A 642 -11.51 -20.81 -16.96
C TRP A 642 -10.08 -20.45 -16.57
N VAL A 643 -9.66 -19.24 -16.87
CA VAL A 643 -8.38 -18.67 -16.42
C VAL A 643 -8.69 -17.40 -15.65
N LEU A 644 -8.42 -17.39 -14.35
CA LEU A 644 -8.60 -16.23 -13.49
C LEU A 644 -7.24 -15.53 -13.33
N VAL A 645 -7.16 -14.26 -13.72
CA VAL A 645 -5.92 -13.47 -13.73
C VAL A 645 -6.05 -12.31 -12.75
N ALA A 646 -5.14 -12.21 -11.79
CA ALA A 646 -5.08 -11.13 -10.81
C ALA A 646 -3.66 -11.06 -10.20
N SER A 647 -3.39 -10.09 -9.33
CA SER A 647 -2.23 -10.16 -8.44
C SER A 647 -2.42 -11.23 -7.35
N ASP A 648 -1.32 -11.78 -6.84
CA ASP A 648 -1.32 -12.87 -5.85
C ASP A 648 -2.14 -12.54 -4.61
N VAL A 649 -1.88 -11.36 -4.05
CA VAL A 649 -2.59 -10.86 -2.87
C VAL A 649 -4.10 -10.76 -3.09
N ARG A 650 -4.58 -10.63 -4.34
CA ARG A 650 -6.03 -10.64 -4.64
C ARG A 650 -6.62 -12.05 -4.58
N PHE A 651 -5.88 -13.10 -4.90
CA PHE A 651 -6.36 -14.47 -4.67
C PHE A 651 -6.54 -14.74 -3.18
N LEU A 652 -5.63 -14.20 -2.38
CA LEU A 652 -5.68 -14.31 -0.93
C LEU A 652 -6.81 -13.47 -0.37
N GLU A 653 -6.86 -12.16 -0.62
CA GLU A 653 -7.71 -11.25 0.16
C GLU A 653 -8.93 -10.70 -0.59
N CYS A 654 -8.94 -10.68 -1.93
CA CYS A 654 -10.00 -9.98 -2.68
C CYS A 654 -11.33 -10.75 -2.64
N PRO A 655 -12.40 -10.19 -2.04
CA PRO A 655 -13.69 -10.87 -1.92
C PRO A 655 -14.34 -11.19 -3.27
N VAL A 656 -14.09 -10.35 -4.29
CA VAL A 656 -14.58 -10.57 -5.66
C VAL A 656 -13.91 -11.78 -6.30
N VAL A 657 -12.58 -11.89 -6.19
CA VAL A 657 -11.81 -13.04 -6.69
C VAL A 657 -12.24 -14.32 -5.97
N ARG A 658 -12.41 -14.28 -4.64
CA ARG A 658 -12.94 -15.40 -3.85
C ARG A 658 -14.35 -15.81 -4.30
N GLY A 659 -15.23 -14.85 -4.57
CA GLY A 659 -16.58 -15.11 -5.10
C GLY A 659 -16.55 -15.80 -6.47
N LEU A 660 -15.67 -15.37 -7.37
CA LEU A 660 -15.48 -16.03 -8.67
C LEU A 660 -14.95 -17.47 -8.50
N LEU A 661 -13.95 -17.68 -7.65
CA LEU A 661 -13.42 -19.02 -7.35
C LEU A 661 -14.50 -19.94 -6.76
N ALA A 662 -15.32 -19.43 -5.83
CA ALA A 662 -16.44 -20.19 -5.27
C ALA A 662 -17.45 -20.58 -6.35
N ALA A 663 -17.80 -19.66 -7.26
CA ALA A 663 -18.69 -19.95 -8.38
C ALA A 663 -18.11 -21.02 -9.32
N LEU A 664 -16.82 -20.95 -9.65
CA LEU A 664 -16.13 -21.93 -10.51
C LEU A 664 -16.08 -23.33 -9.88
N ARG A 665 -15.73 -23.41 -8.59
CA ARG A 665 -15.71 -24.67 -7.83
C ARG A 665 -17.10 -25.30 -7.77
N ALA A 666 -18.13 -24.52 -7.44
CA ALA A 666 -19.49 -25.03 -7.38
C ALA A 666 -20.09 -25.36 -8.76
N ALA A 667 -19.59 -24.71 -9.82
CA ALA A 667 -19.87 -25.06 -11.22
C ALA A 667 -19.19 -26.36 -11.65
N ARG A 668 -18.19 -26.85 -10.89
CA ARG A 668 -17.37 -28.02 -11.23
C ARG A 668 -16.71 -27.91 -12.60
N VAL A 669 -16.29 -26.69 -12.95
CA VAL A 669 -15.51 -26.43 -14.15
C VAL A 669 -14.03 -26.45 -13.79
N PRO A 670 -13.14 -27.00 -14.65
CA PRO A 670 -11.72 -26.85 -14.43
C PRO A 670 -11.34 -25.37 -14.56
N PHE A 671 -10.37 -24.93 -13.77
CA PHE A 671 -9.87 -23.57 -13.85
C PHE A 671 -8.37 -23.48 -13.59
N VAL A 672 -7.78 -22.38 -14.03
CA VAL A 672 -6.40 -21.99 -13.82
C VAL A 672 -6.39 -20.65 -13.11
N THR A 673 -5.52 -20.46 -12.12
CA THR A 673 -5.19 -19.13 -11.60
C THR A 673 -3.85 -18.68 -12.17
N LEU A 674 -3.74 -17.40 -12.48
CA LEU A 674 -2.52 -16.75 -12.93
C LEU A 674 -2.26 -15.51 -12.07
N ALA A 675 -1.23 -15.60 -11.23
CA ALA A 675 -0.73 -14.48 -10.41
C ALA A 675 0.32 -13.67 -11.19
N ILE A 676 -0.02 -12.46 -11.61
CA ILE A 676 0.81 -11.69 -12.55
C ILE A 676 2.09 -11.09 -11.94
N ASP A 677 2.14 -10.99 -10.62
CA ASP A 677 3.20 -10.38 -9.82
C ASP A 677 4.09 -11.41 -9.11
N VAL A 678 3.86 -12.70 -9.38
CA VAL A 678 4.67 -13.81 -8.85
C VAL A 678 5.62 -14.30 -9.94
N PRO A 679 6.95 -14.35 -9.70
CA PRO A 679 7.93 -14.71 -10.71
C PRO A 679 7.95 -16.20 -11.07
N GLU A 680 7.51 -17.09 -10.17
CA GLU A 680 7.60 -18.54 -10.35
C GLU A 680 6.36 -19.28 -9.85
N ASN A 681 6.01 -20.42 -10.47
CA ASN A 681 4.82 -21.22 -10.11
C ASN A 681 3.51 -20.40 -10.11
N ASN A 682 3.48 -19.35 -10.92
CA ASN A 682 2.42 -18.37 -10.93
C ASN A 682 1.19 -18.80 -11.75
N VAL A 683 1.29 -19.92 -12.46
CA VAL A 683 0.16 -20.58 -13.13
C VAL A 683 -0.19 -21.85 -12.35
N MET A 684 -1.36 -21.89 -11.73
CA MET A 684 -1.82 -23.05 -10.96
C MET A 684 -3.08 -23.63 -11.57
N ARG A 685 -3.08 -24.93 -11.85
CA ARG A 685 -4.20 -25.64 -12.46
C ARG A 685 -4.99 -26.43 -11.42
N PHE A 686 -6.30 -26.31 -11.46
CA PHE A 686 -7.22 -27.01 -10.57
C PHE A 686 -8.12 -27.95 -11.39
N ALA A 687 -8.18 -29.20 -10.94
CA ALA A 687 -9.10 -30.19 -11.49
C ALA A 687 -10.55 -29.85 -11.07
N PRO A 688 -11.56 -30.30 -11.84
CA PRO A 688 -12.95 -30.27 -11.36
C PRO A 688 -13.03 -31.01 -10.03
N THR A 689 -13.42 -30.34 -8.97
CA THR A 689 -13.54 -30.98 -7.66
C THR A 689 -14.69 -31.99 -7.69
N ASP A 690 -14.38 -33.27 -7.45
CA ASP A 690 -15.38 -34.28 -7.11
C ASP A 690 -16.11 -33.81 -5.86
N GLY A 691 -17.39 -33.44 -5.98
CA GLY A 691 -18.14 -32.68 -4.97
C GLY A 691 -18.40 -33.42 -3.65
N GLY A 692 -17.34 -33.74 -2.92
CA GLY A 692 -17.34 -34.69 -1.80
C GLY A 692 -17.49 -34.09 -0.40
N LYS A 693 -17.67 -32.77 -0.25
CA LYS A 693 -18.06 -32.18 1.03
C LYS A 693 -19.21 -31.20 0.80
N ASN A 694 -20.31 -31.40 1.53
CA ASN A 694 -21.56 -30.62 1.42
C ASN A 694 -21.38 -29.09 1.60
N GLY A 695 -20.22 -28.62 2.05
CA GLY A 695 -19.98 -27.20 2.36
C GLY A 695 -19.97 -26.25 1.17
N ASP A 696 -19.66 -26.70 -0.05
CA ASP A 696 -19.55 -25.81 -1.22
C ASP A 696 -20.92 -25.54 -1.90
N ALA A 697 -21.95 -26.33 -1.58
CA ALA A 697 -23.27 -26.19 -2.20
C ALA A 697 -24.07 -25.00 -1.64
N ASP A 698 -23.82 -24.63 -0.38
CA ASP A 698 -24.54 -23.55 0.31
C ASP A 698 -24.04 -22.15 -0.09
N ASP A 699 -22.84 -22.08 -0.70
CA ASP A 699 -22.15 -20.83 -1.06
C ASP A 699 -22.50 -20.32 -2.47
N VAL A 700 -23.46 -20.96 -3.16
CA VAL A 700 -23.92 -20.52 -4.50
C VAL A 700 -25.43 -20.65 -4.71
N VAL A 701 -25.98 -19.82 -5.60
CA VAL A 701 -27.32 -19.97 -6.19
C VAL A 701 -27.20 -20.49 -7.62
N ARG A 702 -28.06 -21.44 -7.98
CA ARG A 702 -28.18 -21.94 -9.35
C ARG A 702 -29.46 -21.42 -9.98
N VAL A 703 -29.35 -20.77 -11.14
CA VAL A 703 -30.48 -20.15 -11.85
C VAL A 703 -30.56 -20.71 -13.26
N ALA A 704 -31.74 -21.09 -13.73
CA ALA A 704 -31.89 -21.51 -15.12
C ALA A 704 -31.55 -20.36 -16.07
N VAL A 705 -30.72 -20.58 -17.09
CA VAL A 705 -30.28 -19.55 -18.06
C VAL A 705 -31.46 -18.82 -18.71
N ARG A 706 -32.58 -19.52 -18.94
CA ARG A 706 -33.81 -18.93 -19.50
C ARG A 706 -34.53 -17.96 -18.56
N GLN A 707 -34.31 -18.08 -17.26
CA GLN A 707 -34.86 -17.21 -16.22
C GLN A 707 -33.89 -16.10 -15.83
N ALA A 708 -32.59 -16.34 -16.01
CA ALA A 708 -31.54 -15.40 -15.71
C ALA A 708 -31.63 -14.13 -16.58
N ARG A 709 -31.63 -12.98 -15.93
CA ARG A 709 -31.57 -11.68 -16.59
C ARG A 709 -30.15 -11.14 -16.54
N SER A 710 -29.70 -10.55 -17.65
CA SER A 710 -28.53 -9.68 -17.65
C SER A 710 -28.90 -8.37 -16.95
N ALA A 711 -27.97 -7.89 -16.13
CA ALA A 711 -28.11 -6.65 -15.40
C ALA A 711 -26.97 -5.70 -15.72
N ALA A 712 -27.23 -4.40 -15.57
CA ALA A 712 -26.25 -3.34 -15.70
C ALA A 712 -26.50 -2.27 -14.65
N TRP A 713 -25.44 -1.84 -13.97
CA TRP A 713 -25.46 -0.79 -12.96
C TRP A 713 -24.51 0.33 -13.39
N PRO A 714 -25.03 1.46 -13.90
CA PRO A 714 -24.23 2.65 -14.18
C PRO A 714 -23.48 3.07 -12.91
N GLY A 715 -22.19 3.37 -13.01
CA GLY A 715 -21.33 3.68 -11.87
C GLY A 715 -20.88 2.46 -11.03
N GLY A 716 -21.30 1.25 -11.39
CA GLY A 716 -20.93 0.04 -10.68
C GLY A 716 -21.72 -0.19 -9.40
N LEU A 717 -21.20 -1.07 -8.55
CA LEU A 717 -21.76 -1.38 -7.23
C LEU A 717 -20.68 -1.29 -6.17
N PHE A 718 -21.04 -0.87 -4.95
CA PHE A 718 -20.14 -1.07 -3.81
C PHE A 718 -20.00 -2.56 -3.50
N ARG A 719 -18.79 -2.99 -3.13
CA ARG A 719 -18.48 -4.41 -2.89
C ARG A 719 -19.44 -5.06 -1.89
N HIS A 720 -19.81 -4.36 -0.81
CA HIS A 720 -20.71 -4.92 0.22
C HIS A 720 -22.13 -5.22 -0.31
N GLN A 721 -22.55 -4.59 -1.41
CA GLN A 721 -23.86 -4.80 -2.05
C GLN A 721 -23.78 -5.79 -3.23
N LEU A 722 -22.58 -6.01 -3.77
CA LEU A 722 -22.35 -6.72 -5.03
C LEU A 722 -23.12 -8.05 -5.14
N LEU A 723 -22.89 -8.99 -4.22
CA LEU A 723 -23.49 -10.33 -4.34
C LEU A 723 -25.00 -10.32 -4.19
N GLU A 724 -25.53 -9.45 -3.34
CA GLU A 724 -26.97 -9.36 -3.12
C GLU A 724 -27.67 -8.80 -4.36
N GLU A 725 -27.13 -7.75 -4.96
CA GLU A 725 -27.65 -7.14 -6.18
C GLU A 725 -27.50 -8.05 -7.39
N LEU A 726 -26.37 -8.74 -7.54
CA LEU A 726 -26.19 -9.79 -8.57
C LEU A 726 -27.28 -10.86 -8.44
N ARG A 727 -27.51 -11.38 -7.23
CA ARG A 727 -28.53 -12.39 -6.98
C ARG A 727 -29.93 -11.86 -7.29
N SER A 728 -30.28 -10.67 -6.78
CA SER A 728 -31.58 -10.03 -6.99
C SER A 728 -31.87 -9.85 -8.47
N ALA A 729 -30.92 -9.24 -9.21
CA ALA A 729 -31.10 -8.93 -10.61
C ALA A 729 -31.13 -10.18 -11.50
N THR A 730 -30.29 -11.19 -11.23
CA THR A 730 -30.26 -12.42 -12.02
C THR A 730 -31.45 -13.33 -11.73
N THR A 731 -31.92 -13.42 -10.48
CA THR A 731 -33.08 -14.28 -10.12
C THR A 731 -34.43 -13.61 -10.37
N GLY A 732 -34.46 -12.28 -10.46
CA GLY A 732 -35.70 -11.51 -10.50
C GLY A 732 -36.47 -11.48 -9.18
N ALA A 733 -35.86 -11.95 -8.08
CA ALA A 733 -36.41 -11.80 -6.75
C ALA A 733 -36.40 -10.31 -6.36
N ARG A 734 -37.57 -9.67 -6.35
CA ARG A 734 -37.71 -8.32 -5.78
C ARG A 734 -37.45 -8.41 -4.27
N ARG A 735 -36.70 -7.44 -3.75
CA ARG A 735 -36.64 -7.17 -2.30
C ARG A 735 -38.04 -6.90 -1.75
#